data_AF-A0A925YKU6-F1
#
_entry.id   AF-A0A925YKU6-F1
#
_cell.length_a   1.000
_cell.length_b   1.000
_cell.length_c   1.000
_cell.angle_alpha   90.00
_cell.angle_beta   90.00
_cell.angle_gamma   90.00
#
_symmetry.space_group_name_H-M   'P 1'
#
loop_
_entity.id
_entity.type
_entity.pdbx_description
1 polymer ?
#
loop_
_entity_poly.entity_id
_entity_poly.type
_entity_poly.pdbx_seq_one_letter_code
_entity_poly.pdbx_strand_id
1 'polypeptide(L)'
;MESVAPDDAAFADLSVQMRRPRRTFVVSDFAGSIDGKPVSLANADLARPGDAFLDLGHQEAPALWGPNGIGVGGFAGPSTPSSPTSAQISPGDPLRLTPLFSGRPAATSRAAPQWLDPQSLPGGVRVVPAMGTAQRPLVALVVQEKGAFQGAVDAWTYRVPEGDREDYYTPQVIARATVAALARRGLLSKPKETVAFRSLNALPRPVVYTNLTLPKVARRYATFQPKMPQPARQLYVADVRNMTKDEKLFLTSLQGIVNRKQPRVYFLFDDDDARWLEALREQKVIDASIPVADPWSLVDQFRSEFKGAVVCDPKVYVSPCLAVSLAGADDLLVAMTPQLAERVKVPMKVDLRGRFKNNADALRYLRTSVMPRLDPYLTCTLDPAVFHQGAVDSLIAARASVFWITGPEAQQLPGADSFREVAEVNALLARMPLGAVVRGFWWHGDGIGLQESDGVALAGRLGKVTLVSDLITNLSVHSGVRADRLVQKPRPPAPPLDPKKIYVSFTMSDGDNLCTWRGYFRRYFDDPVRGTVPVGWGMSPAILDLAPSWARWYYEQATPNDEFICDVSGVAYMYPSSWGASLKDKDGAFRWFYTRTQDYMERMDMNTIRLMDVTKDDIARVGPLLPGLDYLLPDYGHAGDTAYREITYKLPSGQSVFRAATSGSGPEHLAGQIRARAAGARPAFVNAFIWNWGSNLSDLKKTLELLGPDYVAVTPSQLNALYREANKGTTASLQPK
;
A
#
# COMPACT_ATOMS: atom_id res chain seq x y z
N MET A 1 32.81 -2.04 49.17
CA MET A 1 33.54 -0.94 49.85
C MET A 1 34.23 -0.18 48.72
N GLU A 2 33.90 1.06 48.34
CA GLU A 2 33.22 2.17 49.02
C GLU A 2 32.12 2.78 48.13
N SER A 3 31.22 3.53 48.77
CA SER A 3 30.13 4.31 48.20
C SER A 3 30.62 5.49 47.36
N VAL A 4 30.09 5.66 46.15
CA VAL A 4 30.12 6.92 45.39
C VAL A 4 28.66 7.35 45.18
N ALA A 5 28.39 8.64 45.45
CA ALA A 5 27.08 9.27 45.48
C ALA A 5 26.32 9.19 44.14
N PRO A 6 24.98 9.29 44.15
CA PRO A 6 24.14 9.21 42.96
C PRO A 6 23.97 10.59 42.30
N ASP A 7 24.95 11.07 41.55
CA ASP A 7 24.85 12.39 40.86
C ASP A 7 25.09 12.35 39.34
N ASP A 8 25.24 11.18 38.70
CA ASP A 8 25.59 11.08 37.27
C ASP A 8 24.62 10.23 36.42
N ALA A 9 23.31 10.30 36.68
CA ALA A 9 22.33 9.72 35.76
C ALA A 9 22.11 10.67 34.56
N ALA A 10 22.91 10.51 33.50
CA ALA A 10 22.78 11.26 32.26
C ALA A 10 21.53 10.82 31.46
N PHE A 11 20.37 11.41 31.77
CA PHE A 11 19.18 11.27 30.92
C PHE A 11 19.35 12.10 29.64
N ALA A 12 18.97 11.53 28.49
CA ALA A 12 18.73 12.23 27.25
C ALA A 12 17.32 11.85 26.80
N ASP A 13 16.41 12.81 26.89
CA ASP A 13 15.06 12.70 26.35
C ASP A 13 15.07 13.31 24.93
N LEU A 14 14.37 12.68 23.99
CA LEU A 14 14.24 13.15 22.62
C LEU A 14 12.76 13.21 22.29
N SER A 15 12.12 14.31 22.63
CA SER A 15 10.74 14.58 22.26
C SER A 15 10.68 15.32 20.91
N VAL A 16 10.40 14.61 19.81
CA VAL A 16 10.16 15.23 18.50
C VAL A 16 8.67 15.57 18.36
N GLN A 17 8.35 16.86 18.31
CA GLN A 17 6.96 17.32 18.16
C GLN A 17 6.62 17.67 16.70
N MET A 18 5.58 17.02 16.13
CA MET A 18 5.05 17.33 14.81
C MET A 18 3.51 17.37 14.81
N ARG A 19 2.89 18.45 14.29
CA ARG A 19 1.42 18.62 14.29
C ARG A 19 0.83 18.72 12.86
N ARG A 20 -0.28 18.01 12.61
CA ARG A 20 -1.21 18.22 11.46
C ARG A 20 -2.51 18.88 11.94
N PRO A 21 -3.34 19.45 11.05
CA PRO A 21 -4.76 19.60 11.33
C PRO A 21 -5.39 18.23 11.63
N ARG A 22 -6.02 18.07 12.80
CA ARG A 22 -6.76 16.88 13.27
C ARG A 22 -5.96 15.60 13.63
N ARG A 23 -4.62 15.61 13.62
CA ARG A 23 -3.77 14.54 14.23
C ARG A 23 -2.44 15.11 14.74
N THR A 24 -1.96 14.60 15.87
CA THR A 24 -0.64 14.89 16.46
C THR A 24 0.27 13.67 16.23
N PHE A 25 1.51 13.89 15.78
CA PHE A 25 2.53 12.84 15.75
C PHE A 25 3.57 13.17 16.81
N VAL A 26 3.75 12.25 17.74
CA VAL A 26 4.84 12.23 18.71
C VAL A 26 5.77 11.13 18.23
N VAL A 27 7.04 11.45 18.00
CA VAL A 27 8.08 10.42 17.86
C VAL A 27 8.83 10.44 19.18
N SER A 28 8.39 9.58 20.09
CA SER A 28 9.17 9.08 21.21
C SER A 28 9.95 7.85 20.72
N ASP A 29 11.17 7.69 21.22
CA ASP A 29 11.95 6.44 21.23
C ASP A 29 12.86 6.15 20.02
N PHE A 30 14.15 6.48 20.18
CA PHE A 30 15.24 5.76 19.51
C PHE A 30 15.91 4.81 20.52
N ALA A 31 16.00 3.52 20.21
CA ALA A 31 16.84 2.58 20.96
C ALA A 31 18.32 2.76 20.57
N GLY A 32 19.18 3.06 21.55
CA GLY A 32 20.63 3.10 21.38
C GLY A 32 21.29 1.75 21.66
N SER A 33 22.30 1.38 20.86
CA SER A 33 23.21 0.27 21.15
C SER A 33 24.66 0.76 21.16
N ILE A 34 25.48 0.17 22.04
CA ILE A 34 26.94 0.33 22.05
C ILE A 34 27.53 -1.06 21.81
N ASP A 35 28.35 -1.17 20.77
CA ASP A 35 29.04 -2.41 20.36
C ASP A 35 28.11 -3.62 20.16
N GLY A 36 26.95 -3.37 19.53
CA GLY A 36 25.97 -4.41 19.21
C GLY A 36 25.16 -4.91 20.41
N LYS A 37 25.31 -4.30 21.59
CA LYS A 37 24.49 -4.58 22.76
C LYS A 37 23.47 -3.47 22.99
N PRO A 38 22.18 -3.80 23.21
CA PRO A 38 21.18 -2.83 23.65
C PRO A 38 21.67 -2.17 24.94
N VAL A 39 21.63 -0.84 25.02
CA VAL A 39 21.93 -0.13 26.26
C VAL A 39 20.59 0.15 26.96
N SER A 40 20.34 -0.56 28.06
CA SER A 40 19.25 -0.22 28.97
C SER A 40 19.67 1.00 29.80
N LEU A 41 18.91 2.09 29.72
CA LEU A 41 19.05 3.22 30.64
C LEU A 41 18.38 2.81 31.96
N ALA A 42 19.12 2.14 32.84
CA ALA A 42 18.61 1.73 34.15
C ALA A 42 18.60 2.92 35.12
N ASN A 43 17.43 3.22 35.69
CA ASN A 43 17.32 4.04 36.90
C ASN A 43 17.13 3.09 38.10
N ALA A 44 17.89 3.29 39.17
CA ALA A 44 17.99 2.38 40.31
C ALA A 44 16.82 2.49 41.32
N ASP A 45 15.87 3.42 41.13
CA ASP A 45 14.81 3.70 42.11
C ASP A 45 13.42 3.12 41.79
N LEU A 46 13.28 2.21 40.82
CA LEU A 46 11.98 1.60 40.50
C LEU A 46 11.98 0.09 40.75
N ALA A 47 11.66 -0.27 41.99
CA ALA A 47 11.39 -1.65 42.39
C ALA A 47 9.98 -2.08 41.93
N ARG A 48 9.86 -2.67 40.72
CA ARG A 48 9.08 -3.89 40.40
C ARG A 48 9.15 -4.24 38.89
N PRO A 49 9.10 -5.55 38.51
CA PRO A 49 9.26 -6.00 37.13
C PRO A 49 7.92 -6.12 36.40
N GLY A 50 7.87 -5.56 35.18
CA GLY A 50 6.81 -5.81 34.20
C GLY A 50 5.83 -4.66 34.06
N ASP A 51 6.26 -3.56 33.43
CA ASP A 51 5.41 -2.66 32.66
C ASP A 51 6.29 -1.84 31.71
N ALA A 52 5.79 -1.61 30.51
CA ALA A 52 6.46 -0.90 29.42
C ALA A 52 6.89 0.52 29.83
N PHE A 53 7.98 1.03 29.24
CA PHE A 53 8.35 2.44 29.36
C PHE A 53 7.17 3.31 28.92
N LEU A 54 6.67 4.16 29.82
CA LEU A 54 5.58 5.10 29.59
C LEU A 54 6.15 6.36 28.94
N ASP A 55 5.54 6.80 27.84
CA ASP A 55 5.79 8.12 27.23
C ASP A 55 5.52 9.23 28.27
N LEU A 56 6.58 9.94 28.64
CA LEU A 56 6.57 11.05 29.59
C LEU A 56 6.44 12.42 28.89
N GLY A 57 6.36 12.47 27.56
CA GLY A 57 6.41 13.70 26.79
C GLY A 57 5.06 14.40 26.59
N HIS A 58 3.94 13.67 26.67
CA HIS A 58 2.64 14.21 26.23
C HIS A 58 1.42 13.64 26.97
N GLN A 59 1.07 14.21 28.13
CA GLN A 59 -0.31 14.13 28.65
C GLN A 59 -0.81 15.47 29.19
N GLU A 60 -2.07 15.80 28.89
CA GLU A 60 -2.80 16.99 29.36
C GLU A 60 -3.14 16.96 30.88
N ALA A 61 -2.56 16.05 31.66
CA ALA A 61 -2.90 15.83 33.07
C ALA A 61 -2.07 16.76 33.99
N PRO A 62 -2.65 17.83 34.57
CA PRO A 62 -1.92 18.79 35.41
C PRO A 62 -1.42 18.17 36.73
N ALA A 63 -2.01 17.04 37.13
CA ALA A 63 -1.73 16.35 38.39
C ALA A 63 -0.40 15.60 38.43
N LEU A 64 0.21 15.29 37.27
CA LEU A 64 1.50 14.58 37.19
C LEU A 64 2.69 15.53 36.92
N TRP A 65 2.46 16.70 36.32
CA TRP A 65 3.54 17.60 35.84
C TRP A 65 3.72 18.89 36.65
N GLY A 66 2.79 19.21 37.56
CA GLY A 66 2.77 20.50 38.25
C GLY A 66 2.82 21.70 37.27
N PRO A 67 2.98 22.93 37.76
CA PRO A 67 3.22 24.09 36.90
C PRO A 67 4.60 24.08 36.20
N ASN A 68 5.44 23.07 36.45
CA ASN A 68 6.87 23.03 36.09
C ASN A 68 7.25 21.77 35.27
N GLY A 69 6.36 21.28 34.39
CA GLY A 69 6.72 20.25 33.40
C GLY A 69 7.91 20.66 32.54
N ILE A 70 8.48 19.73 31.76
CA ILE A 70 9.58 20.06 30.83
C ILE A 70 9.03 21.05 29.80
N GLY A 71 9.35 22.34 30.00
CA GLY A 71 8.91 23.42 29.14
C GLY A 71 9.64 23.38 27.80
N VAL A 72 9.19 22.50 26.90
CA VAL A 72 9.69 22.38 25.52
C VAL A 72 9.12 23.45 24.57
N GLY A 73 8.26 24.31 25.11
CA GLY A 73 7.68 25.48 24.43
C GLY A 73 6.44 25.14 23.58
N GLY A 74 5.62 26.16 23.36
CA GLY A 74 4.44 26.14 22.53
C GLY A 74 4.71 26.54 21.07
N PHE A 75 3.65 26.46 20.26
CA PHE A 75 3.68 26.78 18.84
C PHE A 75 3.32 28.26 18.61
N ALA A 76 4.08 28.94 17.75
CA ALA A 76 3.68 30.22 17.16
C ALA A 76 3.45 30.10 15.63
N GLY A 77 2.53 30.93 15.12
CA GLY A 77 2.10 30.93 13.71
C GLY A 77 0.89 30.03 13.40
N PRO A 78 0.46 29.93 12.12
CA PRO A 78 1.18 30.31 10.90
C PRO A 78 1.18 31.83 10.65
N SER A 79 2.23 32.34 10.01
CA SER A 79 2.19 33.70 9.44
C SER A 79 1.35 33.71 8.15
N THR A 80 0.79 34.87 7.78
CA THR A 80 0.07 35.01 6.51
C THR A 80 0.98 34.62 5.32
N PRO A 81 0.44 34.11 4.20
CA PRO A 81 1.23 33.66 3.03
C PRO A 81 2.19 34.70 2.45
N SER A 82 2.04 35.98 2.82
CA SER A 82 2.89 37.10 2.42
C SER A 82 4.13 37.32 3.30
N SER A 83 4.30 36.59 4.41
CA SER A 83 5.48 36.70 5.26
C SER A 83 6.59 35.77 4.77
N PRO A 84 7.73 36.29 4.26
CA PRO A 84 8.90 35.46 3.99
C PRO A 84 9.46 34.97 5.32
N THR A 85 9.04 33.78 5.76
CA THR A 85 9.77 33.03 6.78
C THR A 85 11.02 32.49 6.09
N SER A 86 12.16 33.17 6.26
CA SER A 86 13.40 32.70 5.68
C SER A 86 13.82 31.42 6.42
N ALA A 87 13.51 30.28 5.81
CA ALA A 87 14.08 28.98 6.17
C ALA A 87 15.55 28.94 5.73
N GLN A 88 16.35 29.81 6.38
CA GLN A 88 17.78 29.90 6.24
C GLN A 88 18.43 29.11 7.38
N ILE A 89 19.52 28.42 7.04
CA ILE A 89 20.33 27.73 8.04
C ILE A 89 20.94 28.79 8.96
N SER A 90 20.78 28.60 10.26
CA SER A 90 21.23 29.57 11.26
C SER A 90 22.77 29.55 11.37
N PRO A 91 23.42 30.70 11.64
CA PRO A 91 24.84 30.72 11.95
C PRO A 91 25.17 29.82 13.15
N GLY A 92 26.16 28.94 13.00
CA GLY A 92 26.54 27.98 14.06
C GLY A 92 25.63 26.74 14.15
N ASP A 93 24.81 26.47 13.12
CA ASP A 93 23.91 25.33 12.99
C ASP A 93 24.48 24.02 13.62
N PRO A 94 23.88 23.57 14.74
CA PRO A 94 24.36 22.38 15.46
C PRO A 94 24.04 21.06 14.73
N LEU A 95 23.13 21.06 13.76
CA LEU A 95 22.67 19.88 13.02
C LEU A 95 23.43 19.65 11.71
N ARG A 96 24.32 20.58 11.32
CA ARG A 96 25.09 20.52 10.07
C ARG A 96 24.16 20.27 8.86
N LEU A 97 23.12 21.07 8.73
CA LEU A 97 22.10 21.07 7.69
C LEU A 97 22.62 21.58 6.34
N THR A 98 23.77 22.26 6.29
CA THR A 98 24.31 22.81 5.04
C THR A 98 24.45 21.79 3.91
N PRO A 99 25.02 20.58 4.10
CA PRO A 99 25.06 19.56 3.05
C PRO A 99 23.66 19.07 2.64
N LEU A 100 22.70 19.04 3.58
CA LEU A 100 21.33 18.57 3.34
C LEU A 100 20.56 19.52 2.40
N PHE A 101 20.70 20.84 2.61
CA PHE A 101 20.02 21.87 1.82
C PHE A 101 20.92 22.55 0.77
N SER A 102 22.17 22.11 0.62
CA SER A 102 23.12 22.71 -0.32
C SER A 102 22.52 22.92 -1.72
N GLY A 103 22.63 24.16 -2.22
CA GLY A 103 22.12 24.56 -3.53
C GLY A 103 20.66 25.04 -3.58
N ARG A 104 19.94 25.13 -2.44
CA ARG A 104 18.59 25.73 -2.35
C ARG A 104 18.35 26.39 -0.97
N PRO A 105 17.48 27.41 -0.85
CA PRO A 105 16.89 27.72 0.45
C PRO A 105 16.09 26.50 0.94
N ALA A 106 16.11 26.19 2.24
CA ALA A 106 15.17 25.20 2.76
C ALA A 106 13.74 25.72 2.50
N ALA A 107 12.87 24.87 1.98
CA ALA A 107 11.54 25.17 1.42
C ALA A 107 10.87 26.52 1.75
N THR A 108 10.56 27.31 0.71
CA THR A 108 9.48 28.31 0.73
C THR A 108 8.17 27.63 0.27
N SER A 109 7.47 27.00 1.20
CA SER A 109 6.13 26.44 0.94
C SER A 109 5.08 27.56 0.80
N ARG A 110 4.00 27.32 0.04
CA ARG A 110 2.81 28.21 -0.07
C ARG A 110 2.04 28.39 1.25
N ALA A 111 2.29 27.55 2.26
CA ALA A 111 1.81 27.69 3.63
C ALA A 111 2.98 27.99 4.57
N ALA A 112 2.86 29.04 5.39
CA ALA A 112 3.92 29.39 6.34
C ALA A 112 4.06 28.31 7.43
N PRO A 113 5.27 27.76 7.67
CA PRO A 113 5.48 26.78 8.72
C PRO A 113 5.27 27.41 10.11
N GLN A 114 4.83 26.58 11.07
CA GLN A 114 4.87 26.94 12.49
C GLN A 114 6.30 26.87 13.01
N TRP A 115 6.60 27.67 14.04
CA TRP A 115 7.90 27.70 14.70
C TRP A 115 7.73 27.56 16.21
N LEU A 116 8.81 27.20 16.91
CA LEU A 116 8.85 27.19 18.37
C LEU A 116 8.71 28.63 18.87
N ASP A 117 7.74 28.90 19.74
CA ASP A 117 7.60 30.21 20.38
C ASP A 117 8.61 30.35 21.55
N PRO A 118 9.70 31.13 21.41
CA PRO A 118 10.68 31.24 22.49
C PRO A 118 10.12 31.95 23.73
N GLN A 119 9.02 32.72 23.60
CA GLN A 119 8.40 33.41 24.73
C GLN A 119 7.57 32.48 25.62
N SER A 120 7.19 31.31 25.08
CA SER A 120 6.46 30.28 25.82
C SER A 120 7.37 29.39 26.68
N LEU A 121 8.69 29.55 26.56
CA LEU A 121 9.67 28.77 27.32
C LEU A 121 9.87 29.33 28.72
N PRO A 122 10.03 28.47 29.74
CA PRO A 122 10.34 28.92 31.09
C PRO A 122 11.73 29.54 31.17
N GLY A 123 11.97 30.34 32.22
CA GLY A 123 13.28 30.92 32.48
C GLY A 123 14.35 29.84 32.70
N GLY A 124 15.54 30.02 32.11
CA GLY A 124 16.62 29.04 32.19
C GLY A 124 16.67 28.04 31.03
N VAL A 125 15.84 28.22 29.99
CA VAL A 125 15.94 27.49 28.73
C VAL A 125 16.68 28.31 27.69
N ARG A 126 17.63 27.69 27.00
CA ARG A 126 18.29 28.27 25.83
C ARG A 126 17.90 27.54 24.55
N VAL A 127 17.44 28.31 23.57
CA VAL A 127 17.20 27.83 22.20
C VAL A 127 18.46 28.03 21.36
N VAL A 128 18.92 26.96 20.71
CA VAL A 128 20.04 26.96 19.77
C VAL A 128 19.50 26.67 18.37
N PRO A 129 19.23 27.71 17.56
CA PRO A 129 18.60 27.52 16.26
C PRO A 129 19.57 26.84 15.27
N ALA A 130 19.04 25.89 14.51
CA ALA A 130 19.68 25.26 13.36
C ALA A 130 19.12 25.78 12.04
N MET A 131 17.84 26.16 12.02
CA MET A 131 17.17 26.80 10.90
C MET A 131 16.18 27.85 11.38
N GLY A 132 16.15 29.00 10.71
CA GLY A 132 15.36 30.17 11.09
C GLY A 132 16.18 31.15 11.94
N THR A 133 15.49 31.99 12.71
CA THR A 133 16.12 32.99 13.59
C THR A 133 15.92 32.63 15.06
N ALA A 134 16.62 33.31 15.97
CA ALA A 134 16.44 33.12 17.41
C ALA A 134 14.99 33.43 17.86
N GLN A 135 14.31 34.36 17.19
CA GLN A 135 12.93 34.74 17.47
C GLN A 135 11.90 33.85 16.77
N ARG A 136 12.30 33.17 15.68
CA ARG A 136 11.44 32.26 14.90
C ARG A 136 12.21 30.98 14.48
N PRO A 137 12.58 30.12 15.44
CA PRO A 137 13.30 28.90 15.15
C PRO A 137 12.39 27.83 14.52
N LEU A 138 12.69 27.44 13.28
CA LEU A 138 12.00 26.35 12.58
C LEU A 138 12.57 24.98 12.95
N VAL A 139 13.88 24.93 13.17
CA VAL A 139 14.60 23.78 13.72
C VAL A 139 15.56 24.30 14.76
N ALA A 140 15.57 23.72 15.96
CA ALA A 140 16.46 24.14 17.03
C ALA A 140 16.72 23.02 18.03
N LEU A 141 17.85 23.10 18.74
CA LEU A 141 18.00 22.39 20.01
C LEU A 141 17.45 23.27 21.13
N VAL A 142 16.71 22.68 22.06
CA VAL A 142 16.19 23.34 23.26
C VAL A 142 16.98 22.78 24.45
N VAL A 143 17.69 23.66 25.15
CA VAL A 143 18.67 23.25 26.16
C VAL A 143 18.24 23.81 27.51
N GLN A 144 18.01 22.93 28.47
CA GLN A 144 17.70 23.30 29.84
C GLN A 144 19.00 23.67 30.56
N GLU A 145 19.19 24.93 30.95
CA GLU A 145 20.41 25.40 31.63
C GLU A 145 20.25 25.52 33.15
N LYS A 146 19.02 25.45 33.66
CA LYS A 146 18.70 25.59 35.09
C LYS A 146 17.56 24.65 35.48
N GLY A 147 17.38 24.45 36.79
CA GLY A 147 16.27 23.67 37.36
C GLY A 147 16.53 22.16 37.37
N ALA A 148 15.49 21.38 37.68
CA ALA A 148 15.59 19.92 37.85
C ALA A 148 16.02 19.17 36.58
N PHE A 149 15.89 19.79 35.41
CA PHE A 149 16.28 19.23 34.11
C PHE A 149 17.57 19.85 33.55
N GLN A 150 18.38 20.51 34.38
CA GLN A 150 19.63 21.13 33.94
C GLN A 150 20.51 20.15 33.16
N GLY A 151 20.90 20.57 31.96
CA GLY A 151 21.69 19.80 31.02
C GLY A 151 20.87 19.00 30.01
N ALA A 152 19.55 18.85 30.17
CA ALA A 152 18.68 18.20 29.18
C ALA A 152 18.73 18.94 27.83
N VAL A 153 18.63 18.17 26.74
CA VAL A 153 18.70 18.68 25.36
C VAL A 153 17.60 18.02 24.53
N ASP A 154 16.64 18.83 24.11
CA ASP A 154 15.57 18.44 23.20
C ASP A 154 15.82 18.98 21.79
N ALA A 155 15.05 18.47 20.83
CA ALA A 155 15.09 18.91 19.44
C ALA A 155 13.70 19.34 18.95
N TRP A 156 13.57 20.63 18.63
CA TRP A 156 12.44 21.14 17.87
C TRP A 156 12.70 20.96 16.38
N THR A 157 11.78 20.30 15.68
CA THR A 157 11.85 20.12 14.23
C THR A 157 10.50 20.39 13.58
N TYR A 158 10.45 20.38 12.25
CA TYR A 158 9.22 20.55 11.50
C TYR A 158 9.21 19.59 10.32
N ARG A 159 8.00 19.38 9.78
CA ARG A 159 7.80 18.68 8.51
C ARG A 159 8.36 19.55 7.38
N VAL A 160 9.37 19.07 6.67
CA VAL A 160 9.99 19.81 5.55
C VAL A 160 9.14 19.61 4.28
N PRO A 161 8.32 20.59 3.85
CA PRO A 161 7.31 20.39 2.81
C PRO A 161 7.92 20.47 1.39
N GLU A 162 8.71 19.46 1.04
CA GLU A 162 9.45 19.38 -0.24
C GLU A 162 8.79 18.40 -1.24
N GLY A 163 7.46 18.24 -1.15
CA GLY A 163 6.70 17.31 -1.99
C GLY A 163 7.27 15.89 -1.91
N ASP A 164 7.66 15.34 -3.06
CA ASP A 164 8.23 13.99 -3.21
C ASP A 164 9.56 13.74 -2.46
N ARG A 165 10.18 14.77 -1.86
CA ARG A 165 11.41 14.62 -1.05
C ARG A 165 11.18 14.76 0.44
N GLU A 166 9.95 14.99 0.87
CA GLU A 166 9.61 15.17 2.27
C GLU A 166 10.07 13.97 3.13
N ASP A 167 9.86 12.75 2.65
CA ASP A 167 10.23 11.49 3.33
C ASP A 167 11.76 11.25 3.39
N TYR A 168 12.53 12.10 2.72
CA TYR A 168 13.98 12.15 2.89
C TYR A 168 14.39 13.29 3.82
N TYR A 169 13.85 14.49 3.61
CA TYR A 169 14.24 15.67 4.35
C TYR A 169 13.83 15.64 5.80
N THR A 170 12.60 15.24 6.09
CA THR A 170 12.07 15.24 7.45
C THR A 170 12.85 14.25 8.32
N PRO A 171 13.03 12.97 7.94
CA PRO A 171 13.86 12.05 8.72
C PRO A 171 15.33 12.48 8.83
N GLN A 172 15.88 13.12 7.80
CA GLN A 172 17.25 13.66 7.86
C GLN A 172 17.41 14.77 8.89
N VAL A 173 16.45 15.70 8.98
CA VAL A 173 16.48 16.76 10.00
C VAL A 173 16.36 16.16 11.40
N ILE A 174 15.45 15.20 11.59
CA ILE A 174 15.27 14.48 12.86
C ILE A 174 16.56 13.75 13.25
N ALA A 175 17.12 12.91 12.38
CA ALA A 175 18.33 12.15 12.67
C ALA A 175 19.53 13.04 12.98
N ARG A 176 19.67 14.18 12.28
CA ARG A 176 20.71 15.17 12.59
C ARG A 176 20.51 15.81 13.94
N ALA A 177 19.26 16.10 14.31
CA ALA A 177 18.92 16.64 15.61
C ALA A 177 19.27 15.66 16.73
N THR A 178 18.98 14.37 16.54
CA THR A 178 19.37 13.29 17.46
C THR A 178 20.88 13.22 17.63
N VAL A 179 21.65 13.22 16.53
CA VAL A 179 23.12 13.21 16.60
C VAL A 179 23.65 14.44 17.35
N ALA A 180 23.09 15.63 17.07
CA ALA A 180 23.49 16.86 17.72
C ALA A 180 23.16 16.88 19.22
N ALA A 181 21.99 16.38 19.61
CA ALA A 181 21.56 16.26 21.00
C ALA A 181 22.47 15.30 21.79
N LEU A 182 22.73 14.10 21.25
CA LEU A 182 23.62 13.10 21.86
C LEU A 182 25.05 13.61 22.02
N ALA A 183 25.60 14.27 20.99
CA ALA A 183 26.93 14.86 21.05
C ALA A 183 27.02 15.96 22.11
N ARG A 184 25.97 16.80 22.22
CA ARG A 184 25.90 17.88 23.22
C ARG A 184 25.80 17.37 24.65
N ARG A 185 25.14 16.23 24.86
CA ARG A 185 25.10 15.52 26.15
C ARG A 185 26.39 14.75 26.47
N GLY A 186 27.37 14.72 25.56
CA GLY A 186 28.60 13.95 25.73
C GLY A 186 28.40 12.42 25.56
N LEU A 187 27.20 11.98 25.16
CA LEU A 187 26.88 10.57 24.93
C LEU A 187 27.45 10.04 23.62
N LEU A 188 27.82 10.95 22.70
CA LEU A 188 28.48 10.63 21.45
C LEU A 188 29.85 11.31 21.38
N SER A 189 30.92 10.51 21.33
CA SER A 189 32.28 11.05 21.21
C SER A 189 32.49 11.80 19.90
N LYS A 190 33.42 12.77 19.86
CA LYS A 190 33.67 13.60 18.66
C LYS A 190 33.98 12.80 17.38
N PRO A 191 34.75 11.69 17.43
CA PRO A 191 34.93 10.82 16.27
C PRO A 191 33.60 10.18 15.82
N LYS A 192 32.79 9.66 16.76
CA LYS A 192 31.50 9.02 16.45
C LYS A 192 30.49 10.03 15.89
N GLU A 193 30.43 11.25 16.43
CA GLU A 193 29.61 12.36 15.89
C GLU A 193 29.99 12.67 14.43
N THR A 194 31.30 12.75 14.16
CA THR A 194 31.80 13.04 12.80
C THR A 194 31.43 11.94 11.81
N VAL A 195 31.51 10.67 12.23
CA VAL A 195 31.09 9.52 11.43
C VAL A 195 29.57 9.52 11.20
N ALA A 196 28.77 9.84 12.22
CA ALA A 196 27.31 9.90 12.12
C ALA A 196 26.85 10.94 11.10
N PHE A 197 27.32 12.19 11.20
CA PHE A 197 26.98 13.23 10.22
C PHE A 197 27.50 12.90 8.81
N ARG A 198 28.68 12.29 8.69
CA ARG A 198 29.19 11.82 7.39
C ARG A 198 28.28 10.75 6.78
N SER A 199 27.78 9.82 7.60
CA SER A 199 26.87 8.77 7.17
C SER A 199 25.53 9.35 6.69
N LEU A 200 24.97 10.32 7.43
CA LEU A 200 23.76 11.04 7.02
C LEU A 200 23.96 11.82 5.71
N ASN A 201 25.15 12.38 5.46
CA ASN A 201 25.49 13.03 4.18
C ASN A 201 25.64 12.03 3.02
N ALA A 202 25.95 10.76 3.31
CA ALA A 202 26.17 9.72 2.31
C ALA A 202 24.87 8.99 1.92
N LEU A 203 23.76 9.26 2.61
CA LEU A 203 22.45 8.75 2.21
C LEU A 203 22.06 9.34 0.85
N PRO A 204 21.58 8.50 -0.09
CA PRO A 204 21.22 8.97 -1.42
C PRO A 204 20.01 9.92 -1.32
N ARG A 205 20.11 11.08 -1.96
CA ARG A 205 18.96 11.96 -2.13
C ARG A 205 17.99 11.35 -3.15
N PRO A 206 16.68 11.25 -2.86
CA PRO A 206 15.71 10.72 -3.82
C PRO A 206 15.72 11.49 -5.13
N VAL A 207 15.77 10.73 -6.22
CA VAL A 207 15.53 11.25 -7.56
C VAL A 207 14.03 11.51 -7.69
N VAL A 208 13.67 12.77 -7.94
CA VAL A 208 12.30 13.15 -8.26
C VAL A 208 12.18 13.22 -9.76
N TYR A 209 11.33 12.38 -10.33
CA TYR A 209 11.04 12.40 -11.75
C TYR A 209 9.99 13.47 -12.03
N THR A 210 10.32 14.41 -12.90
CA THR A 210 9.40 15.42 -13.43
C THR A 210 9.52 15.45 -14.95
N ASN A 211 8.41 15.73 -15.63
CA ASN A 211 8.34 15.76 -17.11
C ASN A 211 8.92 14.48 -17.76
N LEU A 212 8.73 13.33 -17.10
CA LEU A 212 9.26 12.05 -17.55
C LEU A 212 8.54 11.62 -18.83
N THR A 213 9.32 11.21 -19.83
CA THR A 213 8.82 10.50 -21.00
C THR A 213 9.13 9.02 -20.83
N LEU A 214 8.09 8.21 -20.70
CA LEU A 214 8.23 6.76 -20.55
C LEU A 214 8.60 6.11 -21.89
N PRO A 215 9.30 4.96 -21.87
CA PRO A 215 9.61 4.24 -23.10
C PRO A 215 8.34 3.73 -23.79
N LYS A 216 8.33 3.84 -25.12
CA LYS A 216 7.28 3.27 -25.96
C LYS A 216 7.75 1.90 -26.45
N VAL A 217 7.26 0.85 -25.80
CA VAL A 217 7.56 -0.54 -26.18
C VAL A 217 6.29 -1.16 -26.76
N ALA A 218 6.40 -1.95 -27.83
CA ALA A 218 5.24 -2.65 -28.37
C ALA A 218 4.78 -3.74 -27.39
N ARG A 219 3.49 -3.73 -27.03
CA ARG A 219 2.88 -4.79 -26.22
C ARG A 219 2.67 -6.03 -27.08
N ARG A 220 3.11 -7.20 -26.58
CA ARG A 220 3.10 -8.48 -27.33
C ARG A 220 1.80 -9.27 -27.21
N TYR A 221 0.84 -8.74 -26.47
CA TYR A 221 -0.43 -9.38 -26.15
C TYR A 221 -1.53 -8.31 -26.09
N ALA A 222 -2.77 -8.68 -26.41
CA ALA A 222 -3.90 -7.74 -26.45
C ALA A 222 -4.38 -7.30 -25.06
N THR A 223 -4.16 -8.15 -24.06
CA THR A 223 -4.64 -7.98 -22.70
C THR A 223 -3.84 -6.96 -21.90
N PHE A 224 -4.38 -6.55 -20.76
CA PHE A 224 -3.77 -5.56 -19.87
C PHE A 224 -2.52 -6.11 -19.16
N GLN A 225 -2.36 -7.42 -19.09
CA GLN A 225 -1.12 -8.11 -18.68
C GLN A 225 -0.97 -9.47 -19.39
N PRO A 226 0.20 -10.13 -19.30
CA PRO A 226 0.40 -11.43 -19.94
C PRO A 226 -0.57 -12.48 -19.39
N LYS A 227 -1.17 -13.26 -20.30
CA LYS A 227 -1.95 -14.46 -19.98
C LYS A 227 -1.20 -15.69 -20.46
N MET A 228 -1.27 -16.78 -19.69
CA MET A 228 -0.74 -18.06 -20.17
C MET A 228 -1.59 -18.63 -21.32
N PRO A 229 -1.06 -19.58 -22.11
CA PRO A 229 -1.85 -20.38 -23.04
C PRO A 229 -2.98 -21.13 -22.33
N GLN A 230 -3.96 -21.64 -23.09
CA GLN A 230 -4.99 -22.49 -22.49
C GLN A 230 -4.37 -23.71 -21.78
N PRO A 231 -4.84 -24.07 -20.57
CA PRO A 231 -4.38 -25.26 -19.89
C PRO A 231 -4.56 -26.52 -20.75
N ALA A 232 -3.68 -27.50 -20.56
CA ALA A 232 -3.91 -28.83 -21.08
C ALA A 232 -5.22 -29.40 -20.51
N ARG A 233 -5.91 -30.23 -21.30
CA ARG A 233 -7.16 -30.87 -20.86
C ARG A 233 -6.94 -31.83 -19.68
N GLN A 234 -5.70 -32.27 -19.46
CA GLN A 234 -5.30 -33.06 -18.30
C GLN A 234 -4.15 -32.37 -17.59
N LEU A 235 -4.26 -32.23 -16.27
CA LEU A 235 -3.23 -31.61 -15.43
C LEU A 235 -2.58 -32.65 -14.52
N TYR A 236 -1.26 -32.62 -14.41
CA TYR A 236 -0.53 -33.30 -13.34
C TYR A 236 -0.78 -32.55 -12.02
N VAL A 237 -1.38 -33.25 -11.05
CA VAL A 237 -1.77 -32.68 -9.77
C VAL A 237 -1.00 -33.35 -8.66
N ALA A 238 -0.21 -32.57 -7.93
CA ALA A 238 0.55 -33.06 -6.78
C ALA A 238 0.19 -32.26 -5.52
N ASP A 239 0.14 -32.95 -4.38
CA ASP A 239 -0.06 -32.32 -3.08
C ASP A 239 1.29 -31.86 -2.52
N VAL A 240 1.41 -30.55 -2.26
CA VAL A 240 2.63 -29.96 -1.70
C VAL A 240 2.41 -29.43 -0.29
N ARG A 241 1.23 -29.61 0.31
CA ARG A 241 0.85 -29.05 1.63
C ARG A 241 1.91 -29.33 2.70
N ASN A 242 2.41 -30.56 2.74
CA ASN A 242 3.36 -31.07 3.74
C ASN A 242 4.84 -30.84 3.40
N MET A 243 5.15 -30.19 2.28
CA MET A 243 6.53 -29.87 1.91
C MET A 243 7.03 -28.62 2.62
N THR A 244 8.35 -28.52 2.78
CA THR A 244 8.98 -27.32 3.36
C THR A 244 8.85 -26.11 2.45
N LYS A 245 9.07 -24.90 2.99
CA LYS A 245 8.99 -23.64 2.23
C LYS A 245 9.90 -23.62 1.00
N ASP A 246 11.13 -24.09 1.16
CA ASP A 246 12.13 -24.12 0.10
C ASP A 246 11.78 -25.12 -1.00
N GLU A 247 11.21 -26.26 -0.62
CA GLU A 247 10.75 -27.29 -1.55
C GLU A 247 9.53 -26.82 -2.36
N LYS A 248 8.57 -26.16 -1.70
CA LYS A 248 7.45 -25.51 -2.36
C LYS A 248 7.93 -24.50 -3.39
N LEU A 249 8.85 -23.60 -3.03
CA LEU A 249 9.40 -22.61 -3.97
C LEU A 249 10.11 -23.28 -5.16
N PHE A 250 10.92 -24.31 -4.91
CA PHE A 250 11.62 -25.03 -5.97
C PHE A 250 10.65 -25.64 -6.98
N LEU A 251 9.63 -26.37 -6.51
CA LEU A 251 8.62 -26.97 -7.39
C LEU A 251 7.74 -25.92 -8.07
N THR A 252 7.38 -24.84 -7.38
CA THR A 252 6.64 -23.70 -7.97
C THR A 252 7.43 -23.07 -9.12
N SER A 253 8.77 -23.01 -9.01
CA SER A 253 9.61 -22.54 -10.11
C SER A 253 9.58 -23.46 -11.33
N LEU A 254 9.53 -24.78 -11.12
CA LEU A 254 9.30 -25.75 -12.17
C LEU A 254 7.93 -25.56 -12.82
N GLN A 255 6.88 -25.43 -12.02
CA GLN A 255 5.52 -25.18 -12.50
C GLN A 255 5.48 -23.96 -13.41
N GLY A 256 6.10 -22.84 -13.01
CA GLY A 256 6.15 -21.64 -13.84
C GLY A 256 6.82 -21.85 -15.20
N ILE A 257 7.93 -22.60 -15.24
CA ILE A 257 8.64 -22.92 -16.50
C ILE A 257 7.76 -23.81 -17.40
N VAL A 258 7.23 -24.90 -16.84
CA VAL A 258 6.41 -25.88 -17.58
C VAL A 258 5.14 -25.23 -18.11
N ASN A 259 4.46 -24.45 -17.28
CA ASN A 259 3.16 -23.85 -17.60
C ASN A 259 3.26 -22.69 -18.58
N ARG A 260 4.45 -22.10 -18.79
CA ARG A 260 4.66 -21.04 -19.77
C ARG A 260 4.28 -21.46 -21.20
N LYS A 261 4.66 -22.68 -21.60
CA LYS A 261 4.36 -23.21 -22.95
C LYS A 261 2.92 -23.68 -23.07
N GLN A 262 2.47 -24.41 -22.06
CA GLN A 262 1.10 -24.86 -21.89
C GLN A 262 0.95 -25.28 -20.43
N PRO A 263 -0.03 -24.73 -19.68
CA PRO A 263 -0.25 -25.14 -18.30
C PRO A 263 -0.57 -26.64 -18.19
N ARG A 264 0.28 -27.37 -17.47
CA ARG A 264 0.23 -28.84 -17.31
C ARG A 264 0.41 -29.29 -15.87
N VAL A 265 1.01 -28.46 -15.00
CA VAL A 265 1.26 -28.76 -13.59
C VAL A 265 0.39 -27.88 -12.70
N TYR A 266 -0.25 -28.49 -11.71
CA TYR A 266 -1.08 -27.83 -10.71
C TYR A 266 -0.74 -28.40 -9.33
N PHE A 267 -0.54 -27.54 -8.34
CA PHE A 267 -0.15 -27.95 -7.00
C PHE A 267 -1.24 -27.62 -5.98
N LEU A 268 -1.46 -28.52 -5.03
CA LEU A 268 -2.36 -28.28 -3.91
C LEU A 268 -1.54 -27.74 -2.73
N PHE A 269 -1.64 -26.44 -2.45
CA PHE A 269 -1.03 -25.79 -1.28
C PHE A 269 -2.00 -25.74 -0.10
N ASP A 270 -3.30 -25.80 -0.36
CA ASP A 270 -4.39 -25.88 0.61
C ASP A 270 -5.66 -26.44 -0.06
N ASP A 271 -6.79 -26.37 0.66
CA ASP A 271 -8.07 -26.90 0.18
C ASP A 271 -8.78 -25.97 -0.83
N ASP A 272 -8.44 -24.67 -0.86
CA ASP A 272 -8.96 -23.75 -1.89
C ASP A 272 -8.44 -24.17 -3.27
N ASP A 273 -7.18 -24.62 -3.36
CA ASP A 273 -6.63 -25.16 -4.62
C ASP A 273 -7.42 -26.37 -5.12
N ALA A 274 -7.82 -27.27 -4.23
CA ALA A 274 -8.61 -28.43 -4.61
C ALA A 274 -10.00 -28.01 -5.11
N ARG A 275 -10.63 -27.03 -4.44
CA ARG A 275 -11.92 -26.47 -4.86
C ARG A 275 -11.83 -25.80 -6.24
N TRP A 276 -10.81 -25.00 -6.50
CA TRP A 276 -10.67 -24.34 -7.79
C TRP A 276 -10.30 -25.30 -8.92
N LEU A 277 -9.59 -26.38 -8.60
CA LEU A 277 -9.37 -27.47 -9.56
C LEU A 277 -10.68 -28.14 -9.96
N GLU A 278 -11.59 -28.36 -9.01
CA GLU A 278 -12.94 -28.87 -9.29
C GLU A 278 -13.75 -27.89 -10.15
N ALA A 279 -13.74 -26.59 -9.80
CA ALA A 279 -14.41 -25.57 -10.60
C ALA A 279 -13.88 -25.51 -12.06
N LEU A 280 -12.58 -25.76 -12.29
CA LEU A 280 -12.02 -25.88 -13.64
C LEU A 280 -12.61 -27.08 -14.41
N ARG A 281 -12.90 -28.20 -13.74
CA ARG A 281 -13.56 -29.37 -14.35
C ARG A 281 -15.03 -29.09 -14.64
N GLU A 282 -15.75 -28.51 -13.69
CA GLU A 282 -17.17 -28.13 -13.85
C GLU A 282 -17.37 -27.17 -15.02
N GLN A 283 -16.46 -26.20 -15.15
CA GLN A 283 -16.43 -25.26 -16.28
C GLN A 283 -15.87 -25.84 -17.57
N LYS A 284 -15.54 -27.15 -17.60
CA LYS A 284 -15.00 -27.90 -18.75
C LYS A 284 -13.71 -27.30 -19.32
N VAL A 285 -12.94 -26.60 -18.48
CA VAL A 285 -11.60 -26.11 -18.84
C VAL A 285 -10.64 -27.29 -18.94
N ILE A 286 -10.77 -28.26 -18.01
CA ILE A 286 -10.03 -29.51 -18.00
C ILE A 286 -11.00 -30.69 -17.93
N ASP A 287 -10.57 -31.86 -18.42
CA ASP A 287 -11.33 -33.11 -18.37
C ASP A 287 -10.97 -33.95 -17.15
N ALA A 288 -9.69 -34.00 -16.79
CA ALA A 288 -9.20 -34.89 -15.75
C ALA A 288 -7.94 -34.33 -15.06
N SER A 289 -7.62 -34.93 -13.92
CA SER A 289 -6.31 -34.75 -13.28
C SER A 289 -5.57 -36.07 -13.22
N ILE A 290 -4.28 -36.00 -13.47
CA ILE A 290 -3.33 -37.09 -13.33
C ILE A 290 -2.70 -36.93 -11.93
N PRO A 291 -3.06 -37.78 -10.95
CA PRO A 291 -2.50 -37.68 -9.61
C PRO A 291 -1.01 -38.02 -9.63
N VAL A 292 -0.21 -37.18 -8.98
CA VAL A 292 1.23 -37.35 -8.82
C VAL A 292 1.52 -37.62 -7.35
N ALA A 293 1.89 -38.86 -7.03
CA ALA A 293 2.11 -39.29 -5.65
C ALA A 293 3.39 -38.67 -5.04
N ASP A 294 4.46 -38.57 -5.83
CA ASP A 294 5.71 -37.89 -5.44
C ASP A 294 5.89 -36.63 -6.29
N PRO A 295 5.71 -35.42 -5.71
CA PRO A 295 5.92 -34.16 -6.43
C PRO A 295 7.31 -34.02 -7.07
N TRP A 296 8.34 -34.66 -6.52
CA TRP A 296 9.70 -34.59 -7.07
C TRP A 296 9.85 -35.29 -8.41
N SER A 297 9.02 -36.30 -8.70
CA SER A 297 9.01 -37.00 -9.99
C SER A 297 8.79 -36.06 -11.18
N LEU A 298 8.15 -34.90 -10.95
CA LEU A 298 7.94 -33.87 -11.98
C LEU A 298 9.25 -33.23 -12.45
N VAL A 299 10.28 -33.16 -11.59
CA VAL A 299 11.59 -32.62 -11.97
C VAL A 299 12.23 -33.46 -13.06
N ASP A 300 12.16 -34.78 -12.94
CA ASP A 300 12.67 -35.70 -13.95
C ASP A 300 11.77 -35.74 -15.18
N GLN A 301 10.45 -35.73 -14.98
CA GLN A 301 9.47 -35.72 -16.08
C GLN A 301 9.65 -34.52 -17.01
N PHE A 302 9.94 -33.33 -16.46
CA PHE A 302 10.10 -32.09 -17.21
C PHE A 302 11.57 -31.64 -17.33
N ARG A 303 12.52 -32.57 -17.20
CA ARG A 303 13.96 -32.27 -17.16
C ARG A 303 14.47 -31.48 -18.38
N SER A 304 13.86 -31.70 -19.54
CA SER A 304 14.23 -31.02 -20.79
C SER A 304 13.73 -29.59 -20.90
N GLU A 305 12.89 -29.13 -19.97
CA GLU A 305 12.25 -27.80 -20.04
C GLU A 305 12.99 -26.70 -19.27
N PHE A 306 13.94 -27.06 -18.39
CA PHE A 306 14.75 -26.12 -17.63
C PHE A 306 16.26 -26.38 -17.84
N LYS A 307 17.09 -25.36 -17.63
CA LYS A 307 18.53 -25.37 -17.93
C LYS A 307 19.44 -25.62 -16.73
N GLY A 308 18.88 -25.58 -15.52
CA GLY A 308 19.59 -25.77 -14.25
C GLY A 308 18.91 -25.02 -13.13
N ALA A 309 19.67 -24.71 -12.07
CA ALA A 309 19.18 -23.94 -10.92
C ALA A 309 19.95 -22.63 -10.73
N VAL A 310 19.28 -21.66 -10.12
CA VAL A 310 19.87 -20.47 -9.50
C VAL A 310 19.82 -20.63 -7.98
N VAL A 311 20.94 -20.40 -7.30
CA VAL A 311 21.05 -20.49 -5.83
C VAL A 311 21.06 -19.09 -5.21
N CYS A 312 20.22 -18.90 -4.19
CA CYS A 312 20.07 -17.64 -3.46
C CYS A 312 21.24 -17.36 -2.51
N ASP A 313 21.47 -16.07 -2.22
CA ASP A 313 22.38 -15.62 -1.16
C ASP A 313 21.61 -15.34 0.13
N PRO A 314 21.83 -16.09 1.23
CA PRO A 314 21.19 -15.81 2.51
C PRO A 314 21.65 -14.49 3.16
N LYS A 315 22.75 -13.88 2.69
CA LYS A 315 23.24 -12.57 3.18
C LYS A 315 22.59 -11.37 2.50
N VAL A 316 21.73 -11.60 1.50
CA VAL A 316 21.01 -10.56 0.78
C VAL A 316 19.54 -10.95 0.73
N TYR A 317 18.73 -10.28 1.54
CA TYR A 317 17.33 -10.65 1.76
C TYR A 317 16.52 -10.69 0.45
N VAL A 318 16.75 -9.77 -0.48
CA VAL A 318 16.05 -9.75 -1.79
C VAL A 318 16.65 -10.70 -2.83
N SER A 319 17.63 -11.54 -2.47
CA SER A 319 18.21 -12.52 -3.39
C SER A 319 17.17 -13.48 -4.00
N PRO A 320 16.11 -13.94 -3.29
CA PRO A 320 15.05 -14.73 -3.88
C PRO A 320 14.30 -13.99 -5.00
N CYS A 321 14.05 -12.68 -4.85
CA CYS A 321 13.41 -11.87 -5.90
C CYS A 321 14.25 -11.84 -7.18
N LEU A 322 15.57 -11.70 -7.04
CA LEU A 322 16.51 -11.78 -8.16
C LEU A 322 16.55 -13.19 -8.76
N ALA A 323 16.54 -14.24 -7.94
CA ALA A 323 16.52 -15.63 -8.38
C ALA A 323 15.27 -15.95 -9.20
N VAL A 324 14.08 -15.52 -8.77
CA VAL A 324 12.82 -15.67 -9.52
C VAL A 324 12.88 -14.93 -10.87
N SER A 325 13.44 -13.73 -10.88
CA SER A 325 13.61 -12.96 -12.12
C SER A 325 14.57 -13.66 -13.10
N LEU A 326 15.67 -14.24 -12.60
CA LEU A 326 16.61 -15.03 -13.39
C LEU A 326 16.00 -16.36 -13.86
N ALA A 327 15.20 -17.02 -13.04
CA ALA A 327 14.42 -18.20 -13.40
C ALA A 327 13.51 -17.93 -14.60
N GLY A 328 12.82 -16.78 -14.59
CA GLY A 328 12.02 -16.31 -15.71
C GLY A 328 12.83 -16.07 -16.99
N ALA A 329 13.98 -15.39 -16.86
CA ALA A 329 14.82 -15.02 -18.00
C ALA A 329 15.54 -16.22 -18.65
N ASP A 330 16.09 -17.11 -17.81
CA ASP A 330 17.10 -18.10 -18.18
C ASP A 330 16.60 -19.56 -18.07
N ASP A 331 15.32 -19.76 -17.77
CA ASP A 331 14.69 -21.08 -17.60
C ASP A 331 15.38 -21.90 -16.49
N LEU A 332 15.57 -21.29 -15.32
CA LEU A 332 16.25 -21.88 -14.16
C LEU A 332 15.27 -22.18 -13.02
N LEU A 333 15.52 -23.23 -12.26
CA LEU A 333 14.80 -23.52 -11.02
C LEU A 333 15.39 -22.70 -9.86
N VAL A 334 14.55 -22.27 -8.93
CA VAL A 334 14.97 -21.47 -7.77
C VAL A 334 15.29 -22.40 -6.60
N ALA A 335 16.53 -22.37 -6.14
CA ALA A 335 16.99 -23.12 -4.98
C ALA A 335 17.47 -22.16 -3.87
N MET A 336 16.91 -22.31 -2.67
CA MET A 336 17.34 -21.51 -1.51
C MET A 336 18.74 -21.90 -1.03
N THR A 337 19.16 -23.14 -1.28
CA THR A 337 20.46 -23.68 -0.90
C THR A 337 21.06 -24.55 -2.01
N PRO A 338 22.41 -24.68 -2.08
CA PRO A 338 23.05 -25.63 -3.00
C PRO A 338 22.60 -27.08 -2.78
N GLN A 339 22.42 -27.47 -1.51
CA GLN A 339 22.06 -28.84 -1.12
C GLN A 339 20.73 -29.27 -1.75
N LEU A 340 19.78 -28.34 -1.88
CA LEU A 340 18.50 -28.64 -2.51
C LEU A 340 18.66 -28.98 -3.99
N ALA A 341 19.46 -28.23 -4.74
CA ALA A 341 19.73 -28.49 -6.15
C ALA A 341 20.54 -29.79 -6.35
N GLU A 342 21.51 -30.05 -5.48
CA GLU A 342 22.31 -31.28 -5.46
C GLU A 342 21.44 -32.52 -5.21
N ARG A 343 20.51 -32.43 -4.25
CA ARG A 343 19.58 -33.53 -3.89
C ARG A 343 18.78 -34.03 -5.09
N VAL A 344 18.35 -33.12 -5.97
CA VAL A 344 17.57 -33.44 -7.18
C VAL A 344 18.42 -33.51 -8.45
N LYS A 345 19.76 -33.55 -8.31
CA LYS A 345 20.72 -33.66 -9.42
C LYS A 345 20.51 -32.58 -10.49
N VAL A 346 20.15 -31.36 -10.09
CA VAL A 346 19.99 -30.20 -10.99
C VAL A 346 21.27 -29.37 -10.93
N PRO A 347 21.94 -29.10 -12.08
CA PRO A 347 23.19 -28.36 -12.07
C PRO A 347 22.95 -26.90 -11.67
N MET A 348 23.75 -26.39 -10.73
CA MET A 348 23.79 -24.98 -10.37
C MET A 348 24.40 -24.18 -11.52
N LYS A 349 23.59 -23.38 -12.23
CA LYS A 349 24.03 -22.53 -13.35
C LYS A 349 24.36 -21.12 -12.91
N VAL A 350 23.68 -20.63 -11.88
CA VAL A 350 23.92 -19.30 -11.30
C VAL A 350 24.00 -19.45 -9.78
N ASP A 351 25.08 -18.94 -9.20
CA ASP A 351 25.23 -18.83 -7.75
C ASP A 351 25.24 -17.35 -7.38
N LEU A 352 24.27 -16.91 -6.57
CA LEU A 352 24.16 -15.52 -6.15
C LEU A 352 25.00 -15.20 -4.91
N ARG A 353 25.52 -16.22 -4.22
CA ARG A 353 26.25 -16.06 -2.96
C ARG A 353 27.50 -15.21 -3.14
N GLY A 354 27.64 -14.18 -2.31
CA GLY A 354 28.79 -13.28 -2.30
C GLY A 354 28.87 -12.33 -3.50
N ARG A 355 27.85 -12.26 -4.36
CA ARG A 355 27.86 -11.39 -5.56
C ARG A 355 27.46 -9.95 -5.29
N PHE A 356 26.70 -9.71 -4.22
CA PHE A 356 26.16 -8.39 -3.89
C PHE A 356 26.46 -8.03 -2.44
N LYS A 357 26.67 -6.74 -2.19
CA LYS A 357 26.97 -6.24 -0.84
C LYS A 357 25.70 -6.12 0.01
N ASN A 358 24.57 -5.81 -0.63
CA ASN A 358 23.29 -5.54 0.00
C ASN A 358 22.14 -5.65 -1.03
N ASN A 359 20.92 -5.43 -0.58
CA ASN A 359 19.71 -5.49 -1.39
C ASN A 359 19.74 -4.46 -2.54
N ALA A 360 20.18 -3.24 -2.28
CA ALA A 360 20.26 -2.20 -3.30
C ALA A 360 21.17 -2.57 -4.47
N ASP A 361 22.32 -3.20 -4.20
CA ASP A 361 23.22 -3.69 -5.26
C ASP A 361 22.57 -4.81 -6.09
N ALA A 362 21.81 -5.71 -5.44
CA ALA A 362 21.05 -6.75 -6.13
C ALA A 362 19.91 -6.17 -6.98
N LEU A 363 19.16 -5.20 -6.47
CA LEU A 363 18.09 -4.50 -7.20
C LEU A 363 18.63 -3.66 -8.37
N ARG A 364 19.82 -3.06 -8.21
CA ARG A 364 20.51 -2.41 -9.32
C ARG A 364 20.81 -3.41 -10.43
N TYR A 365 21.34 -4.58 -10.10
CA TYR A 365 21.63 -5.64 -11.07
C TYR A 365 20.35 -6.16 -11.74
N LEU A 366 19.27 -6.36 -10.98
CA LEU A 366 17.95 -6.66 -11.52
C LEU A 366 17.56 -5.63 -12.59
N ARG A 367 17.58 -4.34 -12.24
CA ARG A 367 17.18 -3.22 -13.11
C ARG A 367 18.06 -3.07 -14.37
N THR A 368 19.35 -3.31 -14.27
CA THR A 368 20.29 -3.01 -15.38
C THR A 368 20.61 -4.21 -16.26
N SER A 369 20.63 -5.43 -15.69
CA SER A 369 21.16 -6.62 -16.37
C SER A 369 20.09 -7.69 -16.62
N VAL A 370 19.11 -7.83 -15.72
CA VAL A 370 18.10 -8.89 -15.82
C VAL A 370 16.82 -8.38 -16.49
N MET A 371 16.27 -7.26 -16.02
CA MET A 371 15.03 -6.65 -16.51
C MET A 371 14.97 -6.47 -18.04
N PRO A 372 16.06 -6.10 -18.76
CA PRO A 372 16.02 -5.99 -20.22
C PRO A 372 15.65 -7.29 -20.97
N ARG A 373 15.73 -8.45 -20.31
CA ARG A 373 15.42 -9.78 -20.86
C ARG A 373 14.04 -10.30 -20.45
N LEU A 374 13.31 -9.52 -19.65
CA LEU A 374 12.01 -9.84 -19.05
C LEU A 374 10.89 -9.07 -19.75
N ASP A 375 9.64 -9.36 -19.37
CA ASP A 375 8.49 -8.62 -19.88
C ASP A 375 8.53 -7.16 -19.38
N PRO A 376 8.54 -6.16 -20.26
CA PRO A 376 8.70 -4.77 -19.86
C PRO A 376 7.43 -4.18 -19.22
N TYR A 377 6.29 -4.86 -19.31
CA TYR A 377 5.00 -4.43 -18.80
C TYR A 377 4.59 -5.14 -17.51
N LEU A 378 5.42 -6.05 -16.97
CA LEU A 378 5.08 -6.81 -15.77
C LEU A 378 6.25 -6.85 -14.78
N THR A 379 6.01 -6.35 -13.58
CA THR A 379 6.88 -6.52 -12.42
C THR A 379 6.03 -6.94 -11.22
N CYS A 380 6.68 -7.35 -10.13
CA CYS A 380 6.02 -7.75 -8.89
C CYS A 380 6.78 -7.21 -7.68
N THR A 381 6.05 -6.66 -6.71
CA THR A 381 6.54 -6.42 -5.36
C THR A 381 6.13 -7.62 -4.50
N LEU A 382 7.10 -8.39 -4.00
CA LEU A 382 6.80 -9.59 -3.23
C LEU A 382 7.84 -9.80 -2.14
N ASP A 383 7.37 -9.93 -0.91
CA ASP A 383 8.23 -10.25 0.23
C ASP A 383 8.79 -11.68 0.08
N PRO A 384 10.12 -11.88 0.10
CA PRO A 384 10.75 -13.20 0.14
C PRO A 384 10.14 -14.17 1.17
N ALA A 385 9.62 -13.67 2.30
CA ALA A 385 8.99 -14.46 3.35
C ALA A 385 7.75 -15.23 2.88
N VAL A 386 7.04 -14.74 1.85
CA VAL A 386 5.79 -15.34 1.35
C VAL A 386 5.95 -16.10 0.03
N PHE A 387 7.17 -16.25 -0.51
CA PHE A 387 7.39 -16.92 -1.80
C PHE A 387 6.87 -18.36 -1.86
N HIS A 388 6.87 -19.04 -0.71
CA HIS A 388 6.35 -20.39 -0.55
C HIS A 388 4.82 -20.50 -0.64
N GLN A 389 4.11 -19.37 -0.71
CA GLN A 389 2.65 -19.30 -0.88
C GLN A 389 2.20 -19.30 -2.36
N GLY A 390 3.12 -19.57 -3.30
CA GLY A 390 2.77 -20.03 -4.65
C GLY A 390 2.63 -18.96 -5.73
N ALA A 391 2.64 -17.66 -5.41
CA ALA A 391 2.52 -16.57 -6.41
C ALA A 391 3.62 -16.57 -7.49
N VAL A 392 4.74 -17.23 -7.23
CA VAL A 392 5.93 -17.25 -8.06
C VAL A 392 5.73 -17.98 -9.41
N ASP A 393 4.80 -18.93 -9.50
CA ASP A 393 4.61 -19.75 -10.72
C ASP A 393 4.34 -18.87 -11.95
N SER A 394 3.36 -17.97 -11.83
CA SER A 394 2.92 -17.10 -12.91
C SER A 394 3.91 -15.99 -13.19
N LEU A 395 4.71 -15.56 -12.20
CA LEU A 395 5.76 -14.56 -12.39
C LEU A 395 6.89 -15.14 -13.26
N ILE A 396 7.31 -16.37 -12.98
CA ILE A 396 8.29 -17.07 -13.81
C ILE A 396 7.70 -17.34 -15.18
N ALA A 397 6.46 -17.85 -15.25
CA ALA A 397 5.81 -18.15 -16.52
C ALA A 397 5.70 -16.91 -17.41
N ALA A 398 5.27 -15.77 -16.86
CA ALA A 398 5.13 -14.50 -17.56
C ALA A 398 6.43 -13.71 -17.73
N ARG A 399 7.57 -14.22 -17.22
CA ARG A 399 8.88 -13.54 -17.25
C ARG A 399 8.83 -12.15 -16.61
N ALA A 400 8.25 -12.04 -15.42
CA ALA A 400 8.18 -10.80 -14.65
C ALA A 400 9.52 -10.51 -13.94
N SER A 401 9.83 -9.22 -13.74
CA SER A 401 10.82 -8.82 -12.73
C SER A 401 10.18 -8.85 -11.34
N VAL A 402 10.94 -9.23 -10.31
CA VAL A 402 10.46 -9.26 -8.92
C VAL A 402 11.39 -8.46 -8.04
N PHE A 403 10.85 -7.61 -7.18
CA PHE A 403 11.59 -6.81 -6.22
C PHE A 403 10.88 -6.81 -4.85
N TRP A 404 11.58 -6.34 -3.83
CA TRP A 404 11.02 -6.01 -2.53
C TRP A 404 11.76 -4.80 -1.96
N ILE A 405 11.06 -3.99 -1.18
CA ILE A 405 11.63 -2.90 -0.39
C ILE A 405 11.43 -3.26 1.07
N THR A 406 12.51 -3.30 1.83
CA THR A 406 12.46 -3.53 3.28
C THR A 406 11.91 -2.30 3.99
N GLY A 407 10.99 -2.53 4.93
CA GLY A 407 10.42 -1.48 5.77
C GLY A 407 11.28 -1.18 7.00
N PRO A 408 10.89 -0.18 7.81
CA PRO A 408 11.63 0.22 9.01
C PRO A 408 11.94 -0.92 9.99
N GLU A 409 10.96 -1.79 10.26
CA GLU A 409 11.09 -2.94 11.19
C GLU A 409 11.77 -4.15 10.54
N ALA A 410 12.21 -4.02 9.29
CA ALA A 410 12.91 -5.05 8.53
C ALA A 410 14.37 -4.67 8.23
N GLN A 411 14.88 -3.57 8.80
CA GLN A 411 16.26 -3.09 8.55
C GLN A 411 17.35 -3.96 9.21
N GLN A 412 16.98 -4.84 10.14
CA GLN A 412 17.83 -5.89 10.71
C GLN A 412 18.06 -7.07 9.75
N LEU A 413 17.29 -7.17 8.67
CA LEU A 413 17.43 -8.27 7.73
C LEU A 413 18.73 -8.15 6.91
N PRO A 414 19.33 -9.28 6.49
CA PRO A 414 20.59 -9.27 5.78
C PRO A 414 20.56 -8.39 4.51
N GLY A 415 21.44 -7.39 4.47
CA GLY A 415 21.58 -6.50 3.32
C GLY A 415 20.47 -5.46 3.17
N ALA A 416 19.58 -5.27 4.15
CA ALA A 416 18.55 -4.24 4.11
C ALA A 416 19.15 -2.82 4.03
N ASP A 417 18.61 -2.00 3.12
CA ASP A 417 18.93 -0.58 2.95
C ASP A 417 17.74 0.10 2.25
N SER A 418 16.67 0.36 3.00
CA SER A 418 15.39 0.84 2.44
C SER A 418 15.52 2.09 1.58
N PHE A 419 16.36 3.06 1.98
CA PHE A 419 16.59 4.28 1.22
C PHE A 419 17.16 4.01 -0.17
N ARG A 420 18.17 3.13 -0.28
CA ARG A 420 18.74 2.77 -1.58
C ARG A 420 17.84 1.82 -2.36
N GLU A 421 17.10 0.93 -1.69
CA GLU A 421 16.12 0.04 -2.31
C GLU A 421 15.00 0.83 -3.00
N VAL A 422 14.39 1.80 -2.30
CA VAL A 422 13.38 2.71 -2.87
C VAL A 422 13.95 3.44 -4.08
N ALA A 423 15.19 3.94 -4.01
CA ALA A 423 15.83 4.62 -5.13
C ALA A 423 15.99 3.72 -6.37
N GLU A 424 16.41 2.47 -6.18
CA GLU A 424 16.56 1.50 -7.27
C GLU A 424 15.22 1.06 -7.85
N VAL A 425 14.20 0.85 -7.02
CA VAL A 425 12.83 0.53 -7.48
C VAL A 425 12.20 1.69 -8.22
N ASN A 426 12.32 2.93 -7.72
CA ASN A 426 11.84 4.12 -8.42
C ASN A 426 12.50 4.27 -9.81
N ALA A 427 13.82 4.00 -9.91
CA ALA A 427 14.52 3.97 -11.19
C ALA A 427 14.12 2.80 -12.10
N LEU A 428 13.71 1.67 -11.53
CA LEU A 428 13.18 0.53 -12.27
C LEU A 428 11.83 0.90 -12.89
N LEU A 429 10.89 1.41 -12.10
CA LEU A 429 9.56 1.80 -12.54
C LEU A 429 9.61 2.94 -13.58
N ALA A 430 10.53 3.89 -13.45
CA ALA A 430 10.72 4.97 -14.42
C ALA A 430 11.19 4.48 -15.80
N ARG A 431 11.77 3.27 -15.89
CA ARG A 431 12.19 2.61 -17.13
C ARG A 431 11.13 1.68 -17.72
N MET A 432 10.01 1.49 -17.04
CA MET A 432 8.92 0.67 -17.55
C MET A 432 7.91 1.54 -18.34
N PRO A 433 7.24 1.00 -19.37
CA PRO A 433 6.26 1.75 -20.16
C PRO A 433 5.04 2.20 -19.35
N LEU A 434 4.21 3.05 -19.95
CA LEU A 434 2.93 3.46 -19.38
C LEU A 434 2.01 2.25 -19.17
N GLY A 435 1.38 2.16 -18.00
CA GLY A 435 0.47 1.08 -17.65
C GLY A 435 1.12 -0.29 -17.50
N ALA A 436 2.43 -0.32 -17.23
CA ALA A 436 3.04 -1.54 -16.72
C ALA A 436 2.48 -1.85 -15.33
N VAL A 437 2.30 -3.15 -15.08
CA VAL A 437 1.63 -3.70 -13.91
C VAL A 437 2.68 -4.06 -12.86
N VAL A 438 2.43 -3.63 -11.63
CA VAL A 438 3.10 -4.09 -10.42
C VAL A 438 2.16 -5.08 -9.72
N ARG A 439 2.44 -6.38 -9.85
CA ARG A 439 1.76 -7.44 -9.10
C ARG A 439 2.26 -7.54 -7.65
N GLY A 440 1.63 -8.42 -6.88
CA GLY A 440 1.95 -8.65 -5.47
C GLY A 440 1.45 -7.51 -4.59
N PHE A 441 2.01 -7.33 -3.42
CA PHE A 441 1.57 -6.31 -2.47
C PHE A 441 2.74 -5.53 -1.89
N TRP A 442 2.53 -4.28 -1.49
CA TRP A 442 3.60 -3.39 -1.03
C TRP A 442 3.93 -3.56 0.45
N TRP A 443 2.95 -4.04 1.22
CA TRP A 443 2.95 -4.11 2.68
C TRP A 443 2.81 -5.56 3.15
N HIS A 444 3.52 -5.94 4.21
CA HIS A 444 3.40 -7.28 4.79
C HIS A 444 3.49 -7.25 6.33
N GLY A 445 2.88 -6.22 6.94
CA GLY A 445 2.91 -5.99 8.37
C GLY A 445 3.45 -4.60 8.72
N ASP A 446 3.16 -4.14 9.93
CA ASP A 446 3.65 -2.85 10.42
C ASP A 446 5.18 -2.80 10.35
N GLY A 447 5.69 -1.86 9.56
CA GLY A 447 7.12 -1.69 9.34
C GLY A 447 7.79 -2.75 8.45
N ILE A 448 7.04 -3.68 7.85
CA ILE A 448 7.54 -4.68 6.90
C ILE A 448 7.01 -4.32 5.50
N GLY A 449 7.91 -3.87 4.62
CA GLY A 449 7.53 -3.35 3.31
C GLY A 449 7.29 -1.84 3.32
N LEU A 450 6.75 -1.32 2.22
CA LEU A 450 6.18 0.03 2.20
C LEU A 450 4.75 -0.01 2.73
N GLN A 451 4.29 1.09 3.32
CA GLN A 451 2.86 1.26 3.53
C GLN A 451 2.14 1.20 2.18
N GLU A 452 0.92 0.64 2.18
CA GLU A 452 0.13 0.44 0.97
C GLU A 452 0.01 1.74 0.15
N SER A 453 -0.37 2.84 0.83
CA SER A 453 -0.52 4.15 0.20
C SER A 453 0.75 4.64 -0.48
N ASP A 454 1.90 4.39 0.15
CA ASP A 454 3.18 4.90 -0.32
C ASP A 454 3.65 4.10 -1.54
N GLY A 455 3.46 2.78 -1.51
CA GLY A 455 3.75 1.90 -2.64
C GLY A 455 2.87 2.18 -3.85
N VAL A 456 1.56 2.29 -3.67
CA VAL A 456 0.61 2.60 -4.74
C VAL A 456 0.89 4.00 -5.33
N ALA A 457 1.19 4.99 -4.50
CA ALA A 457 1.55 6.33 -4.97
C ALA A 457 2.93 6.37 -5.67
N LEU A 458 3.91 5.58 -5.23
CA LEU A 458 5.22 5.45 -5.88
C LEU A 458 5.08 4.91 -7.30
N ALA A 459 4.24 3.89 -7.49
CA ALA A 459 3.94 3.33 -8.80
C ALA A 459 3.08 4.28 -9.64
N GLY A 460 1.99 4.78 -9.05
CA GLY A 460 0.98 5.62 -9.70
C GLY A 460 1.56 6.88 -10.33
N ARG A 461 2.45 7.60 -9.64
CA ARG A 461 3.08 8.83 -10.18
C ARG A 461 3.87 8.60 -11.46
N LEU A 462 4.41 7.40 -11.65
CA LEU A 462 5.13 6.97 -12.85
C LEU A 462 4.22 6.28 -13.88
N GLY A 463 2.90 6.36 -13.71
CA GLY A 463 1.91 5.75 -14.59
C GLY A 463 1.92 4.22 -14.55
N LYS A 464 2.15 3.64 -13.37
CA LYS A 464 2.15 2.19 -13.10
C LYS A 464 1.00 1.83 -12.16
N VAL A 465 0.40 0.68 -12.38
CA VAL A 465 -0.76 0.21 -11.61
C VAL A 465 -0.37 -0.93 -10.68
N THR A 466 -1.07 -1.06 -9.56
CA THR A 466 -0.94 -2.18 -8.64
C THR A 466 -2.03 -3.22 -8.90
N LEU A 467 -1.69 -4.52 -8.80
CA LEU A 467 -2.64 -5.62 -8.78
C LEU A 467 -2.27 -6.60 -7.66
N VAL A 468 -3.00 -6.54 -6.55
CA VAL A 468 -2.71 -7.37 -5.37
C VAL A 468 -2.92 -8.84 -5.69
N SER A 469 -1.86 -9.63 -5.54
CA SER A 469 -1.79 -11.03 -6.02
C SER A 469 -0.64 -11.83 -5.40
N ASP A 470 -0.17 -11.41 -4.23
CA ASP A 470 0.99 -11.95 -3.51
C ASP A 470 0.75 -13.32 -2.88
N LEU A 471 -0.50 -13.67 -2.57
CA LEU A 471 -0.89 -14.90 -1.88
C LEU A 471 -1.73 -15.83 -2.76
N ILE A 472 -1.41 -15.88 -4.06
CA ILE A 472 -2.19 -16.65 -5.04
C ILE A 472 -1.36 -17.79 -5.64
N THR A 473 -1.88 -19.00 -5.52
CA THR A 473 -1.35 -20.24 -6.10
C THR A 473 -1.90 -20.48 -7.50
N ASN A 474 -1.18 -21.29 -8.30
CA ASN A 474 -1.62 -21.84 -9.59
C ASN A 474 -2.09 -20.79 -10.63
N LEU A 475 -1.63 -19.54 -10.51
CA LEU A 475 -2.09 -18.45 -11.37
C LEU A 475 -1.60 -18.62 -12.82
N SER A 476 -0.54 -19.40 -13.03
CA SER A 476 -0.10 -19.82 -14.37
C SER A 476 -1.13 -20.72 -15.06
N VAL A 477 -1.97 -21.45 -14.32
CA VAL A 477 -3.09 -22.23 -14.86
C VAL A 477 -4.33 -21.34 -15.02
N HIS A 478 -4.73 -20.63 -13.97
CA HIS A 478 -5.96 -19.81 -13.98
C HIS A 478 -5.93 -18.70 -15.03
N SER A 479 -4.79 -18.05 -15.25
CA SER A 479 -4.66 -17.01 -16.29
C SER A 479 -4.78 -17.56 -17.71
N GLY A 480 -4.57 -18.87 -17.88
CA GLY A 480 -4.74 -19.60 -19.14
C GLY A 480 -6.20 -19.75 -19.57
N VAL A 481 -7.15 -19.60 -18.65
CA VAL A 481 -8.58 -19.69 -18.98
C VAL A 481 -8.99 -18.51 -19.87
N ARG A 482 -9.91 -18.76 -20.81
CA ARG A 482 -10.45 -17.76 -21.73
C ARG A 482 -11.87 -17.37 -21.32
N ALA A 483 -12.09 -16.07 -21.22
CA ALA A 483 -13.40 -15.45 -21.08
C ALA A 483 -13.32 -14.06 -21.73
N ASP A 484 -14.03 -13.90 -22.85
CA ASP A 484 -14.01 -12.64 -23.59
C ASP A 484 -14.91 -11.61 -22.91
N ARG A 485 -16.07 -12.05 -22.44
CA ARG A 485 -17.07 -11.27 -21.72
C ARG A 485 -17.76 -12.10 -20.64
N LEU A 486 -18.07 -11.46 -19.51
CA LEU A 486 -18.95 -11.94 -18.47
C LEU A 486 -20.15 -10.99 -18.38
N VAL A 487 -21.34 -11.55 -18.15
CA VAL A 487 -22.60 -10.79 -18.06
C VAL A 487 -23.17 -11.02 -16.68
N GLN A 488 -23.47 -9.94 -15.96
CA GLN A 488 -24.09 -10.06 -14.64
C GLN A 488 -25.52 -10.59 -14.80
N LYS A 489 -26.00 -11.33 -13.81
CA LYS A 489 -27.41 -11.75 -13.82
C LYS A 489 -28.33 -10.53 -13.76
N PRO A 490 -29.48 -10.56 -14.45
CA PRO A 490 -30.44 -9.48 -14.40
C PRO A 490 -30.93 -9.29 -12.97
N ARG A 491 -30.96 -8.04 -12.53
CA ARG A 491 -31.47 -7.65 -11.22
C ARG A 491 -32.95 -7.26 -11.31
N PRO A 492 -33.73 -7.41 -10.23
CA PRO A 492 -35.09 -6.88 -10.18
C PRO A 492 -35.09 -5.36 -10.36
N PRO A 493 -36.17 -4.77 -10.91
CA PRO A 493 -36.29 -3.32 -10.97
C PRO A 493 -36.20 -2.70 -9.57
N ALA A 494 -35.83 -1.42 -9.50
CA ALA A 494 -35.87 -0.70 -8.24
C ALA A 494 -37.29 -0.73 -7.65
N PRO A 495 -37.42 -0.77 -6.30
CA PRO A 495 -38.72 -0.59 -5.67
C PRO A 495 -39.30 0.79 -6.06
N PRO A 496 -40.63 1.01 -5.93
CA PRO A 496 -41.21 2.33 -6.14
C PRO A 496 -40.56 3.40 -5.25
N LEU A 497 -40.32 4.58 -5.80
CA LEU A 497 -39.81 5.72 -5.05
C LEU A 497 -40.86 6.21 -4.04
N ASP A 498 -40.51 6.16 -2.75
CA ASP A 498 -41.25 6.78 -1.66
C ASP A 498 -40.47 8.00 -1.16
N PRO A 499 -41.01 9.23 -1.29
CA PRO A 499 -40.32 10.45 -0.90
C PRO A 499 -40.04 10.54 0.60
N LYS A 500 -40.61 9.66 1.43
CA LYS A 500 -40.40 9.62 2.88
C LYS A 500 -39.28 8.66 3.30
N LYS A 501 -38.71 7.87 2.39
CA LYS A 501 -37.72 6.82 2.71
C LYS A 501 -36.28 7.28 2.51
N ILE A 502 -35.37 6.55 3.15
CA ILE A 502 -33.93 6.57 2.86
C ILE A 502 -33.58 5.25 2.19
N TYR A 503 -32.89 5.30 1.07
CA TYR A 503 -32.38 4.15 0.36
C TYR A 503 -30.90 3.97 0.65
N VAL A 504 -30.51 2.74 0.99
CA VAL A 504 -29.14 2.39 1.38
C VAL A 504 -28.61 1.28 0.49
N SER A 505 -27.45 1.49 -0.12
CA SER A 505 -26.69 0.45 -0.81
C SER A 505 -25.48 0.06 0.02
N PHE A 506 -25.32 -1.22 0.35
CA PHE A 506 -24.10 -1.73 0.98
C PHE A 506 -23.09 -2.13 -0.09
N THR A 507 -21.85 -1.65 0.02
CA THR A 507 -20.80 -1.93 -0.96
C THR A 507 -19.54 -2.46 -0.27
N MET A 508 -19.21 -3.72 -0.53
CA MET A 508 -18.07 -4.43 0.04
C MET A 508 -16.74 -3.87 -0.49
N SER A 509 -15.72 -3.79 0.37
CA SER A 509 -14.36 -3.33 0.06
C SER A 509 -13.44 -4.45 -0.45
N ASP A 510 -12.25 -4.08 -0.93
CA ASP A 510 -11.11 -4.98 -1.27
C ASP A 510 -11.37 -5.96 -2.41
N GLY A 511 -12.25 -5.56 -3.33
CA GLY A 511 -12.50 -6.28 -4.56
C GLY A 511 -11.38 -6.23 -5.57
N ASP A 512 -10.56 -5.19 -5.48
CA ASP A 512 -9.36 -5.01 -6.30
C ASP A 512 -8.25 -5.99 -5.89
N ASN A 513 -8.26 -6.42 -4.63
CA ASN A 513 -7.35 -7.41 -4.12
C ASN A 513 -7.72 -8.81 -4.61
N LEU A 514 -6.97 -9.36 -5.57
CA LEU A 514 -7.31 -10.66 -6.15
C LEU A 514 -7.23 -11.80 -5.12
N CYS A 515 -6.42 -11.66 -4.06
CA CYS A 515 -6.30 -12.66 -3.01
C CYS A 515 -7.65 -12.89 -2.30
N THR A 516 -8.52 -11.89 -2.22
CA THR A 516 -9.85 -12.04 -1.59
C THR A 516 -10.77 -12.97 -2.39
N TRP A 517 -10.65 -12.96 -3.72
CA TRP A 517 -11.43 -13.79 -4.63
C TRP A 517 -10.98 -15.25 -4.68
N ARG A 518 -9.78 -15.57 -4.19
CA ARG A 518 -9.33 -16.96 -4.10
C ARG A 518 -10.12 -17.73 -3.05
N GLY A 519 -10.28 -17.20 -1.85
CA GLY A 519 -10.93 -17.95 -0.76
C GLY A 519 -11.71 -17.07 0.19
N TYR A 520 -11.21 -15.87 0.50
CA TYR A 520 -11.82 -15.00 1.51
C TYR A 520 -13.30 -14.68 1.21
N PHE A 521 -13.64 -14.27 -0.01
CA PHE A 521 -15.03 -13.94 -0.34
C PHE A 521 -15.95 -15.14 -0.45
N ARG A 522 -15.42 -16.38 -0.58
CA ARG A 522 -16.27 -17.58 -0.54
C ARG A 522 -17.09 -17.68 0.72
N ARG A 523 -16.53 -17.30 1.87
CA ARG A 523 -17.24 -17.34 3.16
C ARG A 523 -18.52 -16.50 3.17
N TYR A 524 -18.58 -15.43 2.37
CA TYR A 524 -19.79 -14.63 2.22
C TYR A 524 -20.75 -15.24 1.20
N PHE A 525 -20.22 -15.85 0.14
CA PHE A 525 -21.01 -16.52 -0.89
C PHE A 525 -21.69 -17.79 -0.39
N ASP A 526 -21.09 -18.42 0.63
CA ASP A 526 -21.58 -19.62 1.31
C ASP A 526 -22.40 -19.30 2.58
N ASP A 527 -22.50 -18.02 2.99
CA ASP A 527 -23.25 -17.59 4.18
C ASP A 527 -24.77 -17.70 3.94
N PRO A 528 -25.55 -18.32 4.84
CA PRO A 528 -26.99 -18.47 4.68
C PRO A 528 -27.79 -17.14 4.70
N VAL A 529 -27.20 -16.05 5.19
CA VAL A 529 -27.80 -14.70 5.11
C VAL A 529 -27.73 -14.13 3.70
N ARG A 530 -26.86 -14.67 2.83
CA ARG A 530 -26.72 -14.20 1.46
C ARG A 530 -28.04 -14.25 0.70
N GLY A 531 -28.26 -13.21 -0.11
CA GLY A 531 -29.51 -13.04 -0.85
C GLY A 531 -30.65 -12.44 -0.03
N THR A 532 -30.53 -12.28 1.29
CA THR A 532 -31.53 -11.55 2.11
C THR A 532 -31.27 -10.05 2.20
N VAL A 533 -30.04 -9.62 1.91
CA VAL A 533 -29.62 -8.22 1.88
C VAL A 533 -28.94 -7.94 0.52
N PRO A 534 -29.29 -6.85 -0.18
CA PRO A 534 -28.57 -6.40 -1.37
C PRO A 534 -27.13 -6.00 -1.06
N VAL A 535 -26.17 -6.52 -1.81
CA VAL A 535 -24.74 -6.23 -1.65
C VAL A 535 -24.10 -5.92 -3.01
N GLY A 536 -23.43 -4.78 -3.08
CA GLY A 536 -22.48 -4.46 -4.13
C GLY A 536 -21.10 -5.06 -3.80
N TRP A 537 -20.57 -5.90 -4.66
CA TRP A 537 -19.24 -6.48 -4.55
C TRP A 537 -18.29 -5.72 -5.46
N GLY A 538 -17.35 -4.95 -4.88
CA GLY A 538 -16.23 -4.45 -5.66
C GLY A 538 -15.46 -5.63 -6.24
N MET A 539 -15.04 -5.58 -7.51
CA MET A 539 -14.15 -6.54 -8.16
C MET A 539 -13.24 -5.78 -9.14
N SER A 540 -11.92 -6.03 -9.14
CA SER A 540 -11.04 -5.49 -10.19
C SER A 540 -11.35 -6.14 -11.54
N PRO A 541 -11.58 -5.36 -12.61
CA PRO A 541 -11.78 -5.92 -13.94
C PRO A 541 -10.59 -6.73 -14.48
N ALA A 542 -9.37 -6.47 -13.99
CA ALA A 542 -8.18 -7.23 -14.38
C ALA A 542 -8.23 -8.71 -13.99
N ILE A 543 -9.20 -9.13 -13.16
CA ILE A 543 -9.45 -10.56 -12.90
C ILE A 543 -9.69 -11.36 -14.19
N LEU A 544 -10.22 -10.75 -15.26
CA LEU A 544 -10.36 -11.39 -16.57
C LEU A 544 -9.02 -11.85 -17.15
N ASP A 545 -7.93 -11.16 -16.84
CA ASP A 545 -6.60 -11.56 -17.28
C ASP A 545 -6.00 -12.61 -16.35
N LEU A 546 -6.28 -12.52 -15.05
CA LEU A 546 -5.63 -13.30 -14.00
C LEU A 546 -6.29 -14.64 -13.72
N ALA A 547 -7.60 -14.62 -13.49
CA ALA A 547 -8.36 -15.79 -13.08
C ALA A 547 -9.82 -15.69 -13.57
N PRO A 548 -10.06 -15.68 -14.91
CA PRO A 548 -11.42 -15.54 -15.43
C PRO A 548 -12.34 -16.71 -15.03
N SER A 549 -11.78 -17.89 -14.69
CA SER A 549 -12.56 -18.99 -14.13
C SER A 549 -13.18 -18.66 -12.77
N TRP A 550 -12.47 -17.89 -11.92
CA TRP A 550 -12.98 -17.48 -10.62
C TRP A 550 -14.10 -16.46 -10.80
N ALA A 551 -13.85 -15.41 -11.59
CA ALA A 551 -14.85 -14.39 -11.90
C ALA A 551 -16.13 -15.01 -12.49
N ARG A 552 -16.00 -15.95 -13.44
CA ARG A 552 -17.13 -16.69 -13.99
C ARG A 552 -17.93 -17.40 -12.91
N TRP A 553 -17.26 -18.14 -12.03
CA TRP A 553 -17.91 -18.87 -10.94
C TRP A 553 -18.72 -17.93 -10.03
N TYR A 554 -18.15 -16.79 -9.63
CA TYR A 554 -18.86 -15.80 -8.80
C TYR A 554 -20.06 -15.18 -9.52
N TYR A 555 -19.95 -14.89 -10.82
CA TYR A 555 -21.07 -14.40 -11.64
C TYR A 555 -22.19 -15.44 -11.75
N GLU A 556 -21.83 -16.71 -11.95
CA GLU A 556 -22.77 -17.83 -12.00
C GLU A 556 -23.46 -18.07 -10.66
N GLN A 557 -22.78 -17.84 -9.54
CA GLN A 557 -23.37 -17.99 -8.22
C GLN A 557 -24.23 -16.79 -7.79
N ALA A 558 -24.08 -15.62 -8.40
CA ALA A 558 -24.77 -14.39 -8.00
C ALA A 558 -26.29 -14.59 -7.80
N THR A 559 -26.82 -14.03 -6.72
CA THR A 559 -28.27 -13.92 -6.48
C THR A 559 -28.80 -12.63 -7.12
N PRO A 560 -30.13 -12.44 -7.22
CA PRO A 560 -30.71 -11.17 -7.66
C PRO A 560 -30.33 -9.95 -6.79
N ASN A 561 -29.76 -10.19 -5.60
CA ASN A 561 -29.33 -9.18 -4.65
C ASN A 561 -27.81 -8.94 -4.66
N ASP A 562 -27.06 -9.62 -5.53
CA ASP A 562 -25.63 -9.38 -5.73
C ASP A 562 -25.40 -8.50 -6.97
N GLU A 563 -24.56 -7.49 -6.84
CA GLU A 563 -24.11 -6.64 -7.96
C GLU A 563 -22.59 -6.48 -7.93
N PHE A 564 -21.90 -6.79 -9.02
CA PHE A 564 -20.46 -6.55 -9.16
C PHE A 564 -20.21 -5.14 -9.68
N ILE A 565 -19.30 -4.41 -9.04
CA ILE A 565 -18.87 -3.06 -9.40
C ILE A 565 -17.36 -3.03 -9.64
N CYS A 566 -16.88 -2.13 -10.50
CA CYS A 566 -15.44 -1.96 -10.72
C CYS A 566 -14.78 -1.37 -9.47
N ASP A 567 -13.85 -2.11 -8.85
CA ASP A 567 -13.16 -1.65 -7.64
C ASP A 567 -11.81 -0.99 -7.92
N VAL A 568 -11.26 -0.39 -6.87
CA VAL A 568 -10.39 0.80 -6.92
C VAL A 568 -9.21 0.69 -7.91
N SER A 569 -8.87 1.72 -8.69
CA SER A 569 -9.73 2.83 -9.15
C SER A 569 -9.98 2.68 -10.65
N GLY A 570 -10.31 1.47 -11.10
CA GLY A 570 -10.52 1.15 -12.51
C GLY A 570 -10.08 -0.29 -12.83
N VAL A 571 -9.51 -0.50 -14.02
CA VAL A 571 -9.02 -1.84 -14.41
C VAL A 571 -8.01 -2.41 -13.40
N ALA A 572 -7.29 -1.56 -12.67
CA ALA A 572 -6.30 -1.93 -11.66
C ALA A 572 -6.15 -0.82 -10.60
N TYR A 573 -5.48 -1.14 -9.48
CA TYR A 573 -5.36 -0.26 -8.33
C TYR A 573 -4.37 0.90 -8.56
N MET A 574 -4.89 2.12 -8.46
CA MET A 574 -4.15 3.37 -8.52
C MET A 574 -4.94 4.50 -7.82
N TYR A 575 -4.25 5.60 -7.49
CA TYR A 575 -4.88 6.82 -7.00
C TYR A 575 -4.99 7.87 -8.10
N PRO A 576 -6.22 8.34 -8.45
CA PRO A 576 -6.39 9.36 -9.47
C PRO A 576 -5.68 10.68 -9.13
N SER A 577 -5.55 10.99 -7.84
CA SER A 577 -4.86 12.16 -7.28
C SER A 577 -3.37 12.25 -7.67
N SER A 578 -2.70 11.10 -7.80
CA SER A 578 -1.26 11.02 -8.05
C SER A 578 -0.88 10.34 -9.38
N TRP A 579 -1.84 9.76 -10.10
CA TRP A 579 -1.59 9.04 -11.35
C TRP A 579 -0.88 9.90 -12.40
N GLY A 580 0.28 9.43 -12.85
CA GLY A 580 1.06 10.05 -13.90
C GLY A 580 1.62 11.43 -13.52
N ALA A 581 1.66 11.81 -12.24
CA ALA A 581 2.12 13.12 -11.79
C ALA A 581 3.56 13.45 -12.21
N SER A 582 4.40 12.44 -12.40
CA SER A 582 5.79 12.60 -12.87
C SER A 582 5.90 12.72 -14.40
N LEU A 583 4.83 12.48 -15.15
CA LEU A 583 4.87 12.34 -16.61
C LEU A 583 4.73 13.67 -17.33
N LYS A 584 5.39 13.78 -18.50
CA LYS A 584 5.24 14.93 -19.40
C LYS A 584 3.81 15.07 -19.93
N ASP A 585 3.19 13.96 -20.33
CA ASP A 585 1.80 13.90 -20.83
C ASP A 585 0.88 13.22 -19.80
N LYS A 586 0.64 13.93 -18.69
CA LYS A 586 -0.22 13.45 -17.60
C LYS A 586 -1.66 13.23 -18.03
N ASP A 587 -2.22 14.09 -18.87
CA ASP A 587 -3.63 14.01 -19.28
C ASP A 587 -3.84 12.92 -20.32
N GLY A 588 -2.91 12.73 -21.26
CA GLY A 588 -2.91 11.59 -22.16
C GLY A 588 -2.77 10.27 -21.41
N ALA A 589 -1.89 10.20 -20.41
CA ALA A 589 -1.75 9.01 -19.56
C ALA A 589 -3.02 8.70 -18.75
N PHE A 590 -3.68 9.72 -18.22
CA PHE A 590 -4.93 9.57 -17.46
C PHE A 590 -6.08 9.11 -18.37
N ARG A 591 -6.25 9.72 -19.56
CA ARG A 591 -7.24 9.29 -20.56
C ARG A 591 -6.98 7.86 -21.04
N TRP A 592 -5.72 7.53 -21.30
CA TRP A 592 -5.33 6.18 -21.72
C TRP A 592 -5.77 5.13 -20.69
N PHE A 593 -5.55 5.39 -19.39
CA PHE A 593 -5.93 4.47 -18.32
C PHE A 593 -7.44 4.25 -18.29
N TYR A 594 -8.24 5.32 -18.26
CA TYR A 594 -9.70 5.17 -18.19
C TYR A 594 -10.33 4.61 -19.47
N THR A 595 -9.69 4.78 -20.63
CA THR A 595 -10.10 4.06 -21.86
C THR A 595 -9.95 2.55 -21.69
N ARG A 596 -8.90 2.07 -21.00
CA ARG A 596 -8.73 0.64 -20.69
C ARG A 596 -9.69 0.16 -19.61
N THR A 597 -9.96 1.01 -18.62
CA THR A 597 -10.99 0.76 -17.62
C THR A 597 -12.35 0.55 -18.28
N GLN A 598 -12.77 1.43 -19.20
CA GLN A 598 -14.04 1.30 -19.93
C GLN A 598 -14.13 -0.04 -20.69
N ASP A 599 -13.09 -0.40 -21.46
CA ASP A 599 -13.04 -1.68 -22.21
C ASP A 599 -13.23 -2.90 -21.29
N TYR A 600 -12.52 -2.94 -20.16
CA TYR A 600 -12.64 -4.05 -19.23
C TYR A 600 -13.97 -4.05 -18.45
N MET A 601 -14.50 -2.88 -18.11
CA MET A 601 -15.82 -2.76 -17.49
C MET A 601 -16.92 -3.27 -18.42
N GLU A 602 -16.89 -2.94 -19.71
CA GLU A 602 -17.84 -3.46 -20.70
C GLU A 602 -17.76 -5.00 -20.82
N ARG A 603 -16.55 -5.55 -20.79
CA ARG A 603 -16.31 -7.00 -20.80
C ARG A 603 -16.73 -7.70 -19.51
N MET A 604 -16.87 -6.97 -18.40
CA MET A 604 -17.38 -7.50 -17.13
C MET A 604 -18.81 -7.09 -16.83
N ASP A 605 -19.48 -6.38 -17.74
CA ASP A 605 -20.84 -5.86 -17.56
C ASP A 605 -20.97 -5.02 -16.28
N MET A 606 -19.96 -4.19 -16.01
CA MET A 606 -19.91 -3.28 -14.86
C MET A 606 -20.23 -1.85 -15.31
N ASN A 607 -21.26 -1.23 -14.71
CA ASN A 607 -21.72 0.12 -15.05
C ASN A 607 -21.37 1.17 -13.96
N THR A 608 -20.49 0.77 -13.03
CA THR A 608 -20.21 1.49 -11.78
C THR A 608 -18.75 1.31 -11.39
N ILE A 609 -18.16 2.35 -10.79
CA ILE A 609 -16.77 2.36 -10.33
C ILE A 609 -16.65 2.95 -8.92
N ARG A 610 -15.79 2.34 -8.09
CA ARG A 610 -15.25 2.93 -6.88
C ARG A 610 -13.90 3.57 -7.18
N LEU A 611 -13.71 4.80 -6.72
CA LEU A 611 -12.44 5.53 -6.80
C LEU A 611 -11.89 5.72 -5.40
N MET A 612 -10.59 5.55 -5.20
CA MET A 612 -9.92 5.75 -3.91
C MET A 612 -8.93 6.90 -3.97
N ASP A 613 -8.75 7.57 -2.84
CA ASP A 613 -7.91 8.76 -2.69
C ASP A 613 -8.26 9.83 -3.74
N VAL A 614 -9.48 10.35 -3.63
CA VAL A 614 -10.06 11.31 -4.58
C VAL A 614 -10.66 12.52 -3.90
N THR A 615 -10.49 13.67 -4.54
CA THR A 615 -11.27 14.88 -4.27
C THR A 615 -12.50 14.94 -5.17
N LYS A 616 -13.40 15.91 -4.92
CA LYS A 616 -14.54 16.17 -5.83
C LYS A 616 -14.08 16.51 -7.25
N ASP A 617 -12.96 17.21 -7.40
CA ASP A 617 -12.38 17.57 -8.70
C ASP A 617 -11.84 16.34 -9.43
N ASP A 618 -11.21 15.40 -8.71
CA ASP A 618 -10.77 14.13 -9.28
C ASP A 618 -11.95 13.30 -9.79
N ILE A 619 -13.02 13.20 -8.99
CA ILE A 619 -14.26 12.50 -9.37
C ILE A 619 -14.87 13.16 -10.63
N ALA A 620 -14.93 14.49 -10.68
CA ALA A 620 -15.45 15.23 -11.82
C ALA A 620 -14.58 15.09 -13.08
N ARG A 621 -13.26 14.89 -12.92
CA ARG A 621 -12.33 14.63 -14.03
C ARG A 621 -12.50 13.22 -14.62
N VAL A 622 -12.88 12.23 -13.81
CA VAL A 622 -13.07 10.84 -14.25
C VAL A 622 -14.37 10.65 -15.02
N GLY A 623 -15.49 11.22 -14.55
CA GLY A 623 -16.82 11.03 -15.15
C GLY A 623 -16.88 11.16 -16.68
N PRO A 624 -16.37 12.25 -17.29
CA PRO A 624 -16.35 12.43 -18.75
C PRO A 624 -15.52 11.40 -19.53
N LEU A 625 -14.59 10.69 -18.87
CA LEU A 625 -13.70 9.71 -19.50
C LEU A 625 -14.32 8.31 -19.58
N LEU A 626 -15.45 8.09 -18.91
CA LEU A 626 -16.18 6.84 -18.86
C LEU A 626 -17.64 7.10 -19.31
N PRO A 627 -17.89 7.30 -20.62
CA PRO A 627 -19.22 7.65 -21.10
C PRO A 627 -20.27 6.54 -20.90
N GLY A 628 -19.84 5.28 -20.74
CA GLY A 628 -20.74 4.16 -20.43
C GLY A 628 -21.04 3.99 -18.93
N LEU A 629 -20.54 4.87 -18.07
CA LEU A 629 -20.73 4.83 -16.63
C LEU A 629 -22.01 5.55 -16.22
N ASP A 630 -22.85 4.89 -15.43
CA ASP A 630 -24.10 5.48 -14.95
C ASP A 630 -23.92 6.30 -13.67
N TYR A 631 -23.04 5.84 -12.76
CA TYR A 631 -22.78 6.46 -11.46
C TYR A 631 -21.45 6.02 -10.83
N LEU A 632 -21.01 6.78 -9.83
CA LEU A 632 -19.76 6.57 -9.09
C LEU A 632 -20.03 6.33 -7.60
N LEU A 633 -19.24 5.45 -7.00
CA LEU A 633 -19.27 5.11 -5.58
C LEU A 633 -17.90 5.37 -4.93
N PRO A 634 -17.39 6.62 -4.94
CA PRO A 634 -16.03 6.90 -4.51
C PRO A 634 -15.84 6.70 -3.01
N ASP A 635 -14.56 6.69 -2.65
CA ASP A 635 -13.95 6.59 -1.34
C ASP A 635 -13.82 5.16 -0.77
N TYR A 636 -12.68 4.92 -0.11
CA TYR A 636 -12.43 3.74 0.71
C TYR A 636 -12.69 4.16 2.17
N GLY A 637 -13.94 4.04 2.59
CA GLY A 637 -14.43 4.64 3.83
C GLY A 637 -14.75 6.13 3.70
N HIS A 638 -15.45 6.67 4.71
CA HIS A 638 -15.91 8.04 4.77
C HIS A 638 -14.78 9.09 4.72
N ALA A 639 -14.88 10.04 3.79
CA ALA A 639 -13.85 11.04 3.48
C ALA A 639 -13.92 12.37 4.27
N GLY A 640 -14.73 12.44 5.32
CA GLY A 640 -14.80 13.58 6.23
C GLY A 640 -15.75 14.71 5.82
N ASP A 641 -16.56 14.53 4.77
CA ASP A 641 -17.68 15.43 4.44
C ASP A 641 -18.62 15.57 5.65
N THR A 642 -19.45 16.62 5.72
CA THR A 642 -20.37 16.82 6.87
C THR A 642 -21.83 16.93 6.47
N ALA A 643 -22.13 17.34 5.24
CA ALA A 643 -23.50 17.49 4.76
C ALA A 643 -23.90 16.40 3.74
N TYR A 644 -25.18 16.01 3.73
CA TYR A 644 -25.72 15.02 2.79
C TYR A 644 -25.43 15.36 1.32
N ARG A 645 -25.56 16.62 0.92
CA ARG A 645 -25.29 17.09 -0.45
C ARG A 645 -23.82 16.97 -0.89
N GLU A 646 -22.91 16.72 0.05
CA GLU A 646 -21.49 16.53 -0.25
C GLU A 646 -21.16 15.09 -0.58
N ILE A 647 -21.99 14.15 -0.12
CA ILE A 647 -21.84 12.72 -0.40
C ILE A 647 -22.76 12.23 -1.53
N THR A 648 -23.88 12.91 -1.77
CA THR A 648 -24.82 12.54 -2.84
C THR A 648 -25.10 13.72 -3.76
N TYR A 649 -24.64 13.64 -5.01
CA TYR A 649 -24.76 14.71 -5.98
C TYR A 649 -24.66 14.21 -7.43
N LYS A 650 -24.87 15.11 -8.40
CA LYS A 650 -24.74 14.82 -9.83
C LYS A 650 -23.53 15.57 -10.40
N LEU A 651 -22.72 14.89 -11.21
CA LEU A 651 -21.65 15.53 -11.96
C LEU A 651 -22.22 16.37 -13.11
N PRO A 652 -21.49 17.41 -13.57
CA PRO A 652 -21.84 18.14 -14.79
C PRO A 652 -21.98 17.23 -16.03
N SER A 653 -21.21 16.15 -16.08
CA SER A 653 -21.27 15.13 -17.14
C SER A 653 -22.48 14.20 -17.06
N GLY A 654 -23.31 14.30 -16.02
CA GLY A 654 -24.60 13.63 -15.92
C GLY A 654 -24.64 12.42 -14.99
N GLN A 655 -23.50 11.85 -14.60
CA GLN A 655 -23.44 10.72 -13.67
C GLN A 655 -23.82 11.12 -12.25
N SER A 656 -24.45 10.20 -11.52
CA SER A 656 -24.70 10.33 -10.08
C SER A 656 -23.44 9.96 -9.30
N VAL A 657 -23.23 10.58 -8.13
CA VAL A 657 -22.14 10.26 -7.21
C VAL A 657 -22.73 9.96 -5.85
N PHE A 658 -22.34 8.82 -5.27
CA PHE A 658 -22.65 8.42 -3.90
C PHE A 658 -21.36 8.09 -3.15
N ARG A 659 -20.74 9.10 -2.55
CA ARG A 659 -19.54 8.96 -1.71
C ARG A 659 -19.82 8.07 -0.49
N ALA A 660 -18.79 7.41 0.01
CA ALA A 660 -18.90 6.54 1.17
C ALA A 660 -19.42 7.29 2.42
N ALA A 661 -20.53 6.81 2.98
CA ALA A 661 -21.11 7.37 4.19
C ALA A 661 -20.56 6.77 5.50
N THR A 662 -19.90 5.61 5.41
CA THR A 662 -19.49 4.79 6.54
C THR A 662 -18.00 4.46 6.52
N SER A 663 -17.45 4.16 7.69
CA SER A 663 -16.08 3.64 7.90
C SER A 663 -16.09 2.70 9.10
N GLY A 664 -15.11 1.80 9.16
CA GLY A 664 -14.99 0.84 10.26
C GLY A 664 -16.00 -0.30 10.15
N SER A 665 -16.30 -0.93 11.27
CA SER A 665 -17.18 -2.09 11.35
C SER A 665 -18.11 -2.04 12.56
N GLY A 666 -19.04 -2.99 12.63
CA GLY A 666 -20.01 -3.13 13.72
C GLY A 666 -21.39 -2.54 13.37
N PRO A 667 -22.48 -3.29 13.59
CA PRO A 667 -23.80 -2.90 13.10
C PRO A 667 -24.33 -1.60 13.71
N GLU A 668 -24.10 -1.36 15.00
CA GLU A 668 -24.51 -0.13 15.68
C GLU A 668 -23.74 1.09 15.15
N HIS A 669 -22.44 0.91 14.88
CA HIS A 669 -21.58 1.96 14.34
C HIS A 669 -22.01 2.35 12.92
N LEU A 670 -22.21 1.35 12.05
CA LEU A 670 -22.69 1.54 10.68
C LEU A 670 -24.06 2.23 10.65
N ALA A 671 -25.02 1.75 11.46
CA ALA A 671 -26.36 2.33 11.53
C ALA A 671 -26.33 3.79 12.03
N GLY A 672 -25.48 4.08 13.03
CA GLY A 672 -25.28 5.43 13.55
C GLY A 672 -24.74 6.40 12.49
N GLN A 673 -23.72 5.98 11.74
CA GLN A 673 -23.16 6.77 10.64
C GLN A 673 -24.17 7.02 9.52
N ILE A 674 -24.90 6.00 9.09
CA ILE A 674 -25.93 6.11 8.04
C ILE A 674 -27.01 7.13 8.46
N ARG A 675 -27.53 7.02 9.70
CA ARG A 675 -28.52 7.98 10.24
C ARG A 675 -27.99 9.40 10.25
N ALA A 676 -26.77 9.59 10.76
CA ALA A 676 -26.15 10.91 10.84
C ALA A 676 -25.98 11.54 9.45
N ARG A 677 -25.65 10.75 8.42
CA ARG A 677 -25.39 11.26 7.07
C ARG A 677 -26.64 11.49 6.24
N ALA A 678 -27.72 10.76 6.52
CA ALA A 678 -29.03 10.97 5.90
C ALA A 678 -29.92 11.94 6.70
N ALA A 679 -29.43 12.49 7.82
CA ALA A 679 -30.22 13.32 8.72
C ALA A 679 -30.83 14.52 7.99
N GLY A 680 -32.17 14.65 8.09
CA GLY A 680 -32.92 15.75 7.48
C GLY A 680 -33.16 15.66 5.97
N ALA A 681 -32.62 14.66 5.27
CA ALA A 681 -32.84 14.48 3.83
C ALA A 681 -33.90 13.39 3.57
N ARG A 682 -34.96 13.71 2.82
CA ARG A 682 -35.99 12.76 2.35
C ARG A 682 -36.52 13.17 0.97
N PRO A 683 -36.57 12.27 -0.03
CA PRO A 683 -35.90 10.97 -0.02
C PRO A 683 -34.37 11.16 0.06
N ALA A 684 -33.65 10.18 0.61
CA ALA A 684 -32.19 10.18 0.62
C ALA A 684 -31.61 8.88 0.05
N PHE A 685 -30.38 8.96 -0.45
CA PHE A 685 -29.69 7.89 -1.16
C PHE A 685 -28.27 7.81 -0.63
N VAL A 686 -27.94 6.68 0.01
CA VAL A 686 -26.73 6.52 0.80
C VAL A 686 -25.96 5.29 0.32
N ASN A 687 -24.69 5.48 -0.01
CA ASN A 687 -23.74 4.39 -0.19
C ASN A 687 -23.03 4.09 1.13
N ALA A 688 -23.35 2.95 1.73
CA ALA A 688 -22.68 2.42 2.92
C ALA A 688 -21.50 1.54 2.49
N PHE A 689 -20.29 2.09 2.61
CA PHE A 689 -19.04 1.34 2.46
C PHE A 689 -18.88 0.32 3.58
N ILE A 690 -18.63 -0.93 3.22
CA ILE A 690 -18.44 -2.04 4.17
C ILE A 690 -17.00 -2.49 4.13
N TRP A 691 -16.30 -2.33 5.25
CA TRP A 691 -14.96 -2.86 5.44
C TRP A 691 -15.04 -4.39 5.62
N ASN A 692 -14.62 -5.12 4.59
CA ASN A 692 -14.76 -6.58 4.52
C ASN A 692 -13.99 -7.30 5.64
N TRP A 693 -12.84 -6.77 6.09
CA TRP A 693 -12.01 -7.41 7.12
C TRP A 693 -12.67 -7.46 8.49
N GLY A 694 -13.56 -6.50 8.78
CA GLY A 694 -14.24 -6.38 10.08
C GLY A 694 -15.73 -6.67 10.09
N SER A 695 -16.35 -7.01 8.95
CA SER A 695 -17.80 -7.15 8.82
C SER A 695 -18.22 -8.44 8.11
N ASN A 696 -19.36 -9.01 8.50
CA ASN A 696 -20.00 -10.17 7.87
C ASN A 696 -21.46 -9.85 7.42
N LEU A 697 -22.13 -10.76 6.69
CA LEU A 697 -23.49 -10.48 6.20
C LEU A 697 -24.54 -10.35 7.32
N SER A 698 -24.35 -11.03 8.45
CA SER A 698 -25.22 -10.89 9.63
C SER A 698 -25.12 -9.48 10.23
N ASP A 699 -23.94 -8.86 10.23
CA ASP A 699 -23.77 -7.47 10.66
C ASP A 699 -24.56 -6.51 9.75
N LEU A 700 -24.54 -6.74 8.44
CA LEU A 700 -25.29 -5.93 7.46
C LEU A 700 -26.80 -6.05 7.69
N LYS A 701 -27.29 -7.27 7.92
CA LYS A 701 -28.69 -7.52 8.25
C LYS A 701 -29.08 -6.84 9.57
N LYS A 702 -28.28 -6.99 10.62
CA LYS A 702 -28.52 -6.33 11.91
C LYS A 702 -28.46 -4.80 11.80
N THR A 703 -27.59 -4.26 10.94
CA THR A 703 -27.54 -2.82 10.64
C THR A 703 -28.89 -2.33 10.10
N LEU A 704 -29.50 -3.07 9.16
CA LEU A 704 -30.83 -2.74 8.63
C LEU A 704 -31.93 -2.83 9.67
N GLU A 705 -31.92 -3.88 10.50
CA GLU A 705 -32.87 -4.04 11.60
C GLU A 705 -32.80 -2.85 12.58
N LEU A 706 -31.59 -2.41 12.91
CA LEU A 706 -31.38 -1.21 13.73
C LEU A 706 -31.92 0.03 13.03
N LEU A 707 -31.60 0.25 11.75
CA LEU A 707 -32.05 1.41 10.98
C LEU A 707 -33.58 1.53 10.95
N GLY A 708 -34.30 0.41 10.89
CA GLY A 708 -35.75 0.35 10.97
C GLY A 708 -36.46 0.64 9.64
N PRO A 709 -37.81 0.71 9.65
CA PRO A 709 -38.63 0.63 8.44
C PRO A 709 -38.53 1.85 7.51
N ASP A 710 -37.93 2.96 7.96
CA ASP A 710 -37.69 4.15 7.12
C ASP A 710 -36.54 3.97 6.13
N TYR A 711 -35.74 2.92 6.31
CA TYR A 711 -34.59 2.60 5.47
C TYR A 711 -34.90 1.40 4.59
N VAL A 712 -34.56 1.50 3.31
CA VAL A 712 -34.77 0.44 2.33
C VAL A 712 -33.42 0.06 1.73
N ALA A 713 -33.02 -1.19 1.92
CA ALA A 713 -31.82 -1.72 1.31
C ALA A 713 -32.05 -1.96 -0.18
N VAL A 714 -31.12 -1.52 -1.02
CA VAL A 714 -31.18 -1.65 -2.48
C VAL A 714 -29.79 -1.97 -3.04
N THR A 715 -29.74 -2.57 -4.21
CA THR A 715 -28.47 -2.71 -4.94
C THR A 715 -27.93 -1.34 -5.39
N PRO A 716 -26.62 -1.20 -5.67
CA PRO A 716 -26.06 0.03 -6.20
C PRO A 716 -26.83 0.60 -7.41
N SER A 717 -27.23 -0.25 -8.35
CA SER A 717 -27.92 0.18 -9.58
C SER A 717 -29.34 0.66 -9.29
N GLN A 718 -30.04 0.00 -8.37
CA GLN A 718 -31.36 0.44 -7.89
C GLN A 718 -31.27 1.78 -7.14
N LEU A 719 -30.22 1.99 -6.33
CA LEU A 719 -29.97 3.27 -5.66
C LEU A 719 -29.87 4.42 -6.68
N ASN A 720 -29.09 4.21 -7.76
CA ASN A 720 -28.96 5.19 -8.83
C ASN A 720 -30.27 5.43 -9.57
N ALA A 721 -31.03 4.37 -9.90
CA ALA A 721 -32.31 4.49 -10.58
C ALA A 721 -33.30 5.37 -9.78
N LEU A 722 -33.41 5.13 -8.48
CA LEU A 722 -34.26 5.90 -7.57
C LEU A 722 -33.80 7.36 -7.44
N TYR A 723 -32.50 7.61 -7.30
CA TYR A 723 -31.96 8.97 -7.26
C TYR A 723 -32.25 9.73 -8.56
N ARG A 724 -32.08 9.09 -9.71
CA ARG A 724 -32.40 9.70 -11.00
C ARG A 724 -33.88 10.02 -11.11
N GLU A 725 -34.76 9.11 -10.70
CA GLU A 725 -36.21 9.33 -10.66
C GLU A 725 -36.60 10.53 -9.79
N ALA A 726 -36.05 10.62 -8.57
CA ALA A 726 -36.29 11.73 -7.66
C ALA A 726 -35.85 13.11 -8.23
N ASN A 727 -34.94 13.12 -9.20
CA ASN A 727 -34.37 14.34 -9.80
C ASN A 727 -34.80 14.58 -11.26
N LYS A 728 -35.79 13.85 -11.79
CA LYS A 728 -36.28 14.03 -13.18
C LYS A 728 -36.89 15.43 -13.46
N GLY A 729 -37.19 16.24 -12.44
CA GLY A 729 -37.80 17.58 -12.58
C GLY A 729 -36.88 18.79 -12.38
N THR A 730 -35.64 18.62 -11.95
CA THR A 730 -34.76 19.72 -11.49
C THR A 730 -33.86 20.32 -12.58
N THR A 731 -34.02 19.91 -13.85
CA THR A 731 -33.16 20.32 -14.98
C THR A 731 -33.71 21.49 -15.82
N ALA A 732 -34.86 22.07 -15.47
CA ALA A 732 -35.53 23.09 -16.30
C ALA A 732 -35.15 24.55 -15.98
N SER A 733 -34.23 24.85 -15.05
CA SER A 733 -34.00 26.24 -14.57
C SER A 733 -32.55 26.72 -14.57
N LEU A 734 -31.75 26.33 -15.56
CA LEU A 734 -30.44 26.95 -15.82
C LEU A 734 -30.34 27.36 -17.30
N GLN A 735 -31.14 28.34 -17.70
CA GLN A 735 -30.74 29.23 -18.79
C GLN A 735 -30.01 30.44 -18.18
N PRO A 736 -28.84 30.82 -18.70
CA PRO A 736 -28.09 31.96 -18.19
C PRO A 736 -28.82 33.26 -18.54
N LYS A 737 -28.94 34.15 -17.56
CA LYS A 737 -29.06 35.60 -17.82
C LYS A 737 -27.68 36.21 -17.89
#